data_AF-A0A2S9JTZ0-F1
#
_entry.id   AF-A0A2S9JTZ0-F1
#
_cell.length_a   1.000
_cell.length_b   1.000
_cell.length_c   1.000
_cell.angle_alpha   90.00
_cell.angle_beta   90.00
_cell.angle_gamma   90.00
#
_symmetry.space_group_name_H-M   'P 1'
#
loop_
_entity.id
_entity.type
_entity.pdbx_description
1 polymer ?
#
loop_
_entity_poly.entity_id
_entity_poly.type
_entity_poly.pdbx_seq_one_letter_code
_entity_poly.pdbx_strand_id
1 'polypeptide(L)'
;MDKYSLAEISIVPVDPSGKLADMEDKNLDFYRSALVYLLNDKKSVYVGETVSILDRLASHNQDSTKKALLNRHAIHSSYFNKSVTLHLESFLINHFSAEKSLKLLNANLGNGSHYYHHKKEYESLFPSIWRRLQELKIARTSFEEIINSNIFKYSPYKSLNPDQQQAVLAILESLVSDQRGAFVQGTAGTGKTIIAIYLVKLLTTPISHFELYEMEDDFSKQAYALLLQYREKNGITAANEAKIKDQIAIVVAMTSLRGTLQTVFSAVHGLEKSMVISPTELTKRNYKIVLVDEAHRLRQRKNLSGYGDFDKSNQRMGLEKQTGTELDWVIKQSNKQVFFYDHNQSIRLTDIPSNRFAELKDSGIYAYIQLATQVRSKGGDEFTDFVHRLLECELAEGERFETDEFELELYDSFVDMRKQIFHREEEGRLARLVAGFSWEYKTKATKNRHLIDMTIEGVDLRWNSKAVDWINSKNAINEVGSIHTVFGNDLNYIGIIFGHEIDYDSREGKIVVYRDRYKDKNGKNSTSDTELLFYVKNIYKSFMMRAVKGVYIYVCNPALRDYLSQHMNVVGRPEGKPSTVDIVDLPSEHTIPFYDLEIAAGTFSELQQAGDIQYIKLDGETLDPSRYFACKIIGESMNEIIPNGSICLFERYEGGSRNNQICLVESSSFIDRDFGANYTIKAYRSEKTVSEEGWQHQEITLHPKSTDLSYKPIVLRDEELLDFKVIGVVNRQQKGDTLF
;
A
#
# COMPACT_ATOMS: atom_id res chain seq x y z
N MET A 1 -14.22 -17.45 -25.25
CA MET A 1 -14.28 -18.87 -25.66
C MET A 1 -13.02 -19.52 -25.14
N ASP A 2 -13.12 -20.31 -24.07
CA ASP A 2 -11.94 -20.92 -23.44
C ASP A 2 -11.41 -22.04 -24.33
N LYS A 3 -10.21 -21.85 -24.86
CA LYS A 3 -9.51 -22.80 -25.74
C LYS A 3 -9.05 -24.07 -25.00
N TYR A 4 -9.13 -24.07 -23.67
CA TYR A 4 -8.67 -25.15 -22.80
C TYR A 4 -9.76 -25.50 -21.78
N SER A 5 -10.13 -26.79 -21.70
CA SER A 5 -11.18 -27.27 -20.79
C SER A 5 -10.62 -27.98 -19.57
N LEU A 6 -11.13 -27.63 -18.39
CA LEU A 6 -10.84 -28.33 -17.12
C LEU A 6 -11.28 -29.79 -17.14
N ALA A 7 -12.24 -30.16 -17.99
CA ALA A 7 -12.68 -31.54 -18.15
C ALA A 7 -11.57 -32.46 -18.71
N GLU A 8 -10.55 -31.89 -19.36
CA GLU A 8 -9.45 -32.63 -20.01
C GLU A 8 -8.17 -32.72 -19.17
N ILE A 9 -8.18 -32.17 -17.96
CA ILE A 9 -7.12 -32.41 -16.98
C ILE A 9 -7.55 -33.61 -16.13
N SER A 10 -6.67 -34.57 -15.92
CA SER A 10 -6.95 -35.77 -15.13
C SER A 10 -5.92 -35.91 -14.02
N ILE A 11 -6.39 -36.13 -12.79
CA ILE A 11 -5.56 -36.44 -11.63
C ILE A 11 -5.83 -37.89 -11.25
N VAL A 12 -4.88 -38.78 -11.52
CA VAL A 12 -5.07 -40.23 -11.44
C VAL A 12 -4.06 -40.87 -10.48
N PRO A 13 -4.47 -41.86 -9.67
CA PRO A 13 -3.54 -42.61 -8.83
C PRO A 13 -2.64 -43.52 -9.68
N VAL A 14 -1.37 -43.61 -9.30
CA VAL A 14 -0.40 -44.53 -9.91
C VAL A 14 0.25 -45.41 -8.85
N ASP A 15 0.63 -46.62 -9.23
CA ASP A 15 1.34 -47.55 -8.34
C ASP A 15 2.82 -47.15 -8.18
N PRO A 16 3.61 -47.87 -7.34
CA PRO A 16 5.02 -47.56 -7.18
C PRO A 16 5.89 -47.71 -8.44
N SER A 17 5.41 -48.41 -9.48
CA SER A 17 6.08 -48.52 -10.78
C SER A 17 5.66 -47.41 -11.77
N GLY A 18 4.64 -46.61 -11.41
CA GLY A 18 4.07 -45.55 -12.24
C GLY A 18 2.95 -46.00 -13.16
N LYS A 19 2.46 -47.24 -13.00
CA LYS A 19 1.31 -47.76 -13.74
C LYS A 19 0.00 -47.25 -13.15
N LEU A 20 -1.00 -47.03 -14.00
CA LEU A 20 -2.35 -46.65 -13.57
C LEU A 20 -2.95 -47.81 -12.74
N ALA A 21 -3.53 -47.49 -11.59
CA ALA A 21 -4.03 -48.51 -10.66
C ALA A 21 -5.24 -49.31 -11.21
N ASP A 22 -6.03 -48.72 -12.11
CA ASP A 22 -7.34 -49.25 -12.54
C ASP A 22 -7.59 -49.25 -14.07
N MET A 23 -6.54 -49.15 -14.92
CA MET A 23 -6.70 -49.16 -16.39
C MET A 23 -5.88 -50.27 -17.05
N GLU A 24 -6.47 -50.97 -18.03
CA GLU A 24 -5.70 -51.84 -18.95
C GLU A 24 -4.59 -51.02 -19.62
N ASP A 25 -3.40 -51.64 -19.76
CA ASP A 25 -2.09 -51.09 -20.18
C ASP A 25 -2.06 -50.58 -21.65
N LYS A 26 -3.13 -49.94 -22.14
CA LYS A 26 -3.35 -49.52 -23.53
C LYS A 26 -3.08 -48.04 -23.80
N ASN A 27 -2.83 -47.23 -22.77
CA ASN A 27 -2.67 -45.77 -22.92
C ASN A 27 -1.18 -45.38 -23.02
N LEU A 28 -0.51 -45.82 -24.10
CA LEU A 28 0.92 -45.55 -24.37
C LEU A 28 1.29 -44.07 -24.27
N ASP A 29 0.36 -43.18 -24.64
CA ASP A 29 0.57 -41.72 -24.63
C ASP A 29 0.70 -41.17 -23.20
N PHE A 30 0.05 -41.76 -22.19
CA PHE A 30 0.21 -41.35 -20.79
C PHE A 30 1.64 -41.61 -20.29
N TYR A 31 2.19 -42.79 -20.58
CA TYR A 31 3.50 -43.19 -20.06
C TYR A 31 4.68 -42.44 -20.70
N ARG A 32 4.46 -41.79 -21.85
CA ARG A 32 5.47 -41.05 -22.62
C ARG A 32 5.08 -39.59 -22.93
N SER A 33 4.18 -39.00 -22.15
CA SER A 33 3.81 -37.59 -22.26
C SER A 33 4.38 -36.75 -21.13
N ALA A 34 4.49 -35.45 -21.36
CA ALA A 34 4.81 -34.49 -20.32
C ALA A 34 3.67 -34.47 -19.29
N LEU A 35 4.00 -34.79 -18.04
CA LEU A 35 3.06 -34.73 -16.93
C LEU A 35 3.73 -34.25 -15.64
N VAL A 36 2.90 -33.90 -14.66
CA VAL A 36 3.34 -33.60 -13.29
C VAL A 36 2.88 -34.73 -12.37
N TYR A 37 3.71 -35.14 -11.41
CA TYR A 37 3.35 -36.14 -10.42
C TYR A 37 3.53 -35.62 -9.00
N LEU A 38 2.73 -36.17 -8.09
CA LEU A 38 2.77 -35.91 -6.66
C LEU A 38 3.10 -37.21 -5.94
N LEU A 39 4.09 -37.17 -5.05
CA LEU A 39 4.38 -38.24 -4.11
C LEU A 39 4.10 -37.71 -2.71
N ASN A 40 3.26 -38.38 -1.93
CA ASN A 40 2.93 -37.91 -0.59
C ASN A 40 2.68 -39.03 0.42
N ASP A 41 2.85 -38.68 1.69
CA ASP A 41 2.36 -39.45 2.82
C ASP A 41 1.38 -38.60 3.65
N LYS A 42 1.24 -38.86 4.95
CA LYS A 42 0.37 -38.07 5.84
C LYS A 42 0.95 -36.73 6.27
N LYS A 43 2.25 -36.50 6.06
CA LYS A 43 3.01 -35.36 6.61
C LYS A 43 3.84 -34.62 5.56
N SER A 44 4.09 -35.21 4.40
CA SER A 44 5.09 -34.74 3.45
C SER A 44 4.59 -34.89 2.01
N VAL A 45 5.07 -34.01 1.14
CA VAL A 45 4.77 -34.04 -0.29
C VAL A 45 6.01 -33.68 -1.10
N TYR A 46 6.15 -34.34 -2.24
CA TYR A 46 7.10 -34.03 -3.29
C TYR A 46 6.32 -33.83 -4.59
N VAL A 47 6.66 -32.77 -5.32
CA VAL A 47 6.12 -32.48 -6.64
C VAL A 47 7.24 -32.70 -7.65
N GLY A 48 6.96 -33.32 -8.78
CA GLY A 48 7.94 -33.42 -9.85
C GLY A 48 7.29 -33.42 -11.22
N GLU A 49 8.05 -33.09 -12.27
CA GLU A 49 7.65 -33.30 -13.65
C GLU A 49 8.46 -34.40 -14.35
N THR A 50 7.90 -34.95 -15.43
CA THR A 50 8.58 -35.93 -16.27
C THR A 50 7.92 -36.07 -17.63
N VAL A 51 8.69 -36.56 -18.60
CA VAL A 51 8.19 -37.07 -19.90
C VAL A 51 8.11 -38.60 -19.95
N SER A 52 8.61 -39.28 -18.90
CA SER A 52 8.53 -40.74 -18.71
C SER A 52 8.28 -41.03 -17.23
N ILE A 53 7.03 -41.35 -16.87
CA ILE A 53 6.65 -41.59 -15.47
C ILE A 53 7.22 -42.90 -14.92
N LEU A 54 7.37 -43.91 -15.78
CA LEU A 54 7.89 -45.23 -15.39
C LEU A 54 9.36 -45.12 -14.96
N ASP A 55 10.20 -44.50 -15.80
CA ASP A 55 11.62 -44.32 -15.49
C ASP A 55 11.81 -43.42 -14.26
N ARG A 56 10.99 -42.37 -14.15
CA ARG A 56 11.06 -41.42 -13.04
C ARG A 56 10.73 -42.07 -11.71
N LEU A 57 9.64 -42.85 -11.62
CA LEU A 57 9.28 -43.53 -10.38
C LEU A 57 10.23 -44.68 -10.06
N ALA A 58 10.82 -45.33 -11.05
CA ALA A 58 11.89 -46.30 -10.84
C ALA A 58 13.12 -45.64 -10.18
N SER A 59 13.53 -44.45 -10.62
CA SER A 59 14.60 -43.66 -9.99
C SER A 59 14.25 -43.30 -8.54
N HIS A 60 13.04 -42.76 -8.30
CA HIS A 60 12.60 -42.40 -6.94
C HIS A 60 12.51 -43.57 -5.97
N ASN A 61 12.33 -44.79 -6.47
CA ASN A 61 12.35 -46.00 -5.64
C ASN A 61 13.77 -46.40 -5.17
N GLN A 62 14.81 -45.80 -5.73
CA GLN A 62 16.20 -45.93 -5.27
C GLN A 62 16.55 -44.89 -4.19
N ASP A 63 15.83 -43.77 -4.16
CA ASP A 63 15.96 -42.73 -3.12
C ASP A 63 15.22 -43.14 -1.83
N SER A 64 15.92 -43.12 -0.70
CA SER A 64 15.36 -43.55 0.59
C SER A 64 14.22 -42.68 1.09
N THR A 65 14.21 -41.40 0.74
CA THR A 65 13.20 -40.42 1.17
C THR A 65 11.95 -40.53 0.31
N LYS A 66 12.11 -40.53 -1.01
CA LYS A 66 10.99 -40.55 -1.97
C LYS A 66 10.30 -41.90 -2.03
N LYS A 67 11.03 -43.01 -1.84
CA LYS A 67 10.45 -44.36 -1.74
C LYS A 67 9.40 -44.48 -0.62
N ALA A 68 9.57 -43.74 0.48
CA ALA A 68 8.65 -43.77 1.62
C ALA A 68 7.30 -43.06 1.35
N LEU A 69 7.19 -42.30 0.26
CA LEU A 69 5.98 -41.60 -0.14
C LEU A 69 5.05 -42.56 -0.90
N LEU A 70 4.10 -43.14 -0.17
CA LEU A 70 3.29 -44.26 -0.66
C LEU A 70 2.12 -43.83 -1.56
N ASN A 71 1.57 -42.63 -1.36
CA ASN A 71 0.50 -42.14 -2.23
C ASN A 71 1.13 -41.45 -3.43
N ARG A 72 0.74 -41.84 -4.64
CA ARG A 72 1.29 -41.29 -5.89
C ARG A 72 0.18 -40.94 -6.84
N HIS A 73 0.20 -39.72 -7.36
CA HIS A 73 -0.77 -39.22 -8.32
C HIS A 73 -0.05 -38.62 -9.53
N ALA A 74 -0.62 -38.78 -10.71
CA ALA A 74 -0.19 -38.11 -11.93
C ALA A 74 -1.28 -37.11 -12.36
N ILE A 75 -0.85 -35.91 -12.73
CA ILE A 75 -1.64 -34.84 -13.30
C ILE A 75 -1.28 -34.76 -14.78
N HIS A 76 -2.19 -35.15 -15.64
CA HIS A 76 -1.95 -35.22 -17.08
C HIS A 76 -3.09 -34.57 -17.88
N SER A 77 -2.75 -34.08 -19.08
CA SER A 77 -3.69 -33.53 -20.04
C SER A 77 -3.09 -33.62 -21.44
N SER A 78 -3.93 -33.78 -22.46
CA SER A 78 -3.56 -33.66 -23.88
C SER A 78 -2.91 -32.31 -24.21
N TYR A 79 -3.19 -31.27 -23.42
CA TYR A 79 -2.66 -29.93 -23.60
C TYR A 79 -1.29 -29.68 -22.98
N PHE A 80 -0.76 -30.65 -22.22
CA PHE A 80 0.51 -30.49 -21.52
C PHE A 80 1.68 -30.77 -22.47
N ASN A 81 2.55 -29.77 -22.57
CA ASN A 81 3.91 -29.92 -23.09
C ASN A 81 4.90 -29.66 -21.95
N LYS A 82 6.18 -29.91 -22.19
CA LYS A 82 7.25 -29.74 -21.19
C LYS A 82 7.23 -28.36 -20.51
N SER A 83 6.99 -27.29 -21.26
CA SER A 83 6.94 -25.93 -20.70
C SER A 83 5.76 -25.73 -19.76
N VAL A 84 4.60 -26.30 -20.09
CA VAL A 84 3.39 -26.26 -19.24
C VAL A 84 3.61 -27.07 -17.96
N THR A 85 4.23 -28.25 -18.05
CA THR A 85 4.46 -29.11 -16.87
C THR A 85 5.49 -28.54 -15.92
N LEU A 86 6.57 -27.96 -16.43
CA LEU A 86 7.55 -27.22 -15.60
C LEU A 86 6.89 -26.04 -14.86
N HIS A 87 5.99 -25.33 -15.54
CA HIS A 87 5.27 -24.23 -14.91
C HIS A 87 4.24 -24.71 -13.88
N LEU A 88 3.49 -25.78 -14.17
CA LEU A 88 2.56 -26.38 -13.23
C LEU A 88 3.27 -26.97 -12.02
N GLU A 89 4.43 -27.60 -12.21
CA GLU A 89 5.31 -28.05 -11.13
C GLU A 89 5.73 -26.89 -10.25
N SER A 90 6.30 -25.83 -10.84
CA SER A 90 6.71 -24.62 -10.11
C SER A 90 5.53 -23.99 -9.33
N PHE A 91 4.35 -23.94 -9.96
CA PHE A 91 3.12 -23.52 -9.31
C PHE A 91 2.81 -24.41 -8.09
N LEU A 92 2.76 -25.72 -8.25
CA LEU A 92 2.39 -26.65 -7.18
C LEU A 92 3.44 -26.67 -6.05
N ILE A 93 4.73 -26.64 -6.36
CA ILE A 93 5.82 -26.50 -5.38
C ILE A 93 5.58 -25.24 -4.54
N ASN A 94 5.35 -24.10 -5.18
CA ASN A 94 5.14 -22.85 -4.46
C ASN A 94 3.88 -22.91 -3.57
N HIS A 95 2.78 -23.50 -4.04
CA HIS A 95 1.54 -23.60 -3.24
C HIS A 95 1.66 -24.63 -2.11
N PHE A 96 2.20 -25.82 -2.36
CA PHE A 96 2.45 -26.83 -1.33
C PHE A 96 3.47 -26.38 -0.28
N SER A 97 4.35 -25.41 -0.59
CA SER A 97 5.24 -24.81 0.40
C SER A 97 4.50 -24.08 1.53
N ALA A 98 3.25 -23.66 1.29
CA ALA A 98 2.39 -22.97 2.23
C ALA A 98 1.19 -23.81 2.71
N GLU A 99 1.08 -25.06 2.25
CA GLU A 99 0.04 -25.99 2.71
C GLU A 99 0.32 -26.41 4.15
N LYS A 100 -0.60 -26.12 5.07
CA LYS A 100 -0.38 -26.32 6.51
C LYS A 100 -0.30 -27.78 6.92
N SER A 101 -0.90 -28.69 6.15
CA SER A 101 -0.98 -30.11 6.52
C SER A 101 0.22 -30.95 6.06
N LEU A 102 1.06 -30.43 5.15
CA LEU A 102 2.14 -31.17 4.51
C LEU A 102 3.44 -30.37 4.51
N LYS A 103 4.57 -31.07 4.61
CA LYS A 103 5.91 -30.52 4.41
C LYS A 103 6.40 -30.83 3.01
N LEU A 104 6.68 -29.77 2.24
CA LEU A 104 7.28 -29.90 0.92
C LEU A 104 8.75 -30.34 1.01
N LEU A 105 9.11 -31.40 0.28
CA LEU A 105 10.45 -32.00 0.29
C LEU A 105 11.38 -31.52 -0.83
N ASN A 106 10.85 -30.83 -1.84
CA ASN A 106 11.62 -30.29 -2.96
C ASN A 106 12.82 -29.44 -2.50
N ALA A 107 13.86 -29.40 -3.33
CA ALA A 107 14.92 -28.39 -3.25
C ALA A 107 14.44 -27.06 -3.87
N ASN A 108 15.20 -25.98 -3.70
CA ASN A 108 14.86 -24.67 -4.27
C ASN A 108 15.68 -24.30 -5.52
N LEU A 109 16.50 -25.21 -6.05
CA LEU A 109 17.07 -25.12 -7.40
C LEU A 109 16.17 -25.85 -8.41
N GLY A 110 16.23 -25.46 -9.69
CA GLY A 110 15.42 -26.03 -10.77
C GLY A 110 14.05 -25.35 -11.00
N ASN A 111 13.66 -24.41 -10.13
CA ASN A 111 12.38 -23.68 -10.23
C ASN A 111 12.53 -22.38 -11.03
N GLY A 112 12.69 -22.49 -12.35
CA GLY A 112 12.83 -21.34 -13.25
C GLY A 112 11.52 -20.57 -13.50
N SER A 113 11.62 -19.32 -13.95
CA SER A 113 10.48 -18.65 -14.59
C SER A 113 10.39 -19.10 -16.04
N HIS A 114 9.22 -19.57 -16.46
CA HIS A 114 9.02 -20.07 -17.82
C HIS A 114 8.22 -19.06 -18.63
N TYR A 115 8.75 -18.65 -19.79
CA TYR A 115 8.03 -17.92 -20.81
C TYR A 115 7.70 -18.89 -21.95
N TYR A 116 6.41 -19.02 -22.27
CA TYR A 116 5.95 -19.90 -23.33
C TYR A 116 4.59 -19.44 -23.86
N HIS A 117 4.25 -19.94 -25.05
CA HIS A 117 3.02 -19.58 -25.76
C HIS A 117 1.76 -19.96 -24.98
N HIS A 118 0.75 -19.08 -24.98
CA HIS A 118 -0.51 -19.22 -24.23
C HIS A 118 -0.37 -19.34 -22.69
N LYS A 119 0.71 -18.82 -22.09
CA LYS A 119 0.96 -18.94 -20.64
C LYS A 119 -0.21 -18.47 -19.77
N LYS A 120 -0.80 -17.30 -20.05
CA LYS A 120 -1.91 -16.74 -19.26
C LYS A 120 -3.14 -17.66 -19.31
N GLU A 121 -3.40 -18.27 -20.45
CA GLU A 121 -4.50 -19.22 -20.65
C GLU A 121 -4.29 -20.53 -19.87
N TYR A 122 -3.04 -21.00 -19.72
CA TYR A 122 -2.74 -22.15 -18.86
C TYR A 122 -2.79 -21.80 -17.37
N GLU A 123 -2.30 -20.61 -16.98
CA GLU A 123 -2.32 -20.14 -15.59
C GLU A 123 -3.74 -20.05 -15.02
N SER A 124 -4.73 -19.70 -15.85
CA SER A 124 -6.13 -19.64 -15.43
C SER A 124 -6.68 -21.01 -14.99
N LEU A 125 -6.07 -22.11 -15.44
CA LEU A 125 -6.46 -23.48 -15.08
C LEU A 125 -5.90 -23.91 -13.71
N PHE A 126 -4.77 -23.34 -13.29
CA PHE A 126 -4.03 -23.82 -12.11
C PHE A 126 -4.80 -23.72 -10.78
N PRO A 127 -5.56 -22.65 -10.48
CA PRO A 127 -6.41 -22.60 -9.28
C PRO A 127 -7.46 -23.73 -9.26
N SER A 128 -7.95 -24.14 -10.42
CA SER A 128 -8.92 -25.22 -10.52
C SER A 128 -8.27 -26.61 -10.38
N ILE A 129 -7.02 -26.78 -10.82
CA ILE A 129 -6.21 -27.98 -10.48
C ILE A 129 -6.04 -28.07 -8.96
N TRP A 130 -5.72 -26.95 -8.29
CA TRP A 130 -5.62 -26.90 -6.83
C TRP A 130 -6.93 -27.32 -6.15
N ARG A 131 -8.07 -26.82 -6.63
CA ARG A 131 -9.40 -27.19 -6.10
C ARG A 131 -9.65 -28.70 -6.19
N ARG A 132 -9.29 -29.35 -7.30
CA ARG A 132 -9.38 -30.82 -7.43
C ARG A 132 -8.47 -31.56 -6.46
N LEU A 133 -7.26 -31.05 -6.20
CA LEU A 133 -6.39 -31.62 -5.17
C LEU A 133 -7.01 -31.51 -3.77
N GLN A 134 -7.83 -30.48 -3.50
CA GLN A 134 -8.60 -30.38 -2.27
C GLN A 134 -9.77 -31.37 -2.21
N GLU A 135 -10.49 -31.57 -3.31
CA GLU A 135 -11.56 -32.58 -3.41
C GLU A 135 -11.03 -34.00 -3.15
N LEU A 136 -9.83 -34.29 -3.68
CA LEU A 136 -9.09 -35.53 -3.43
C LEU A 136 -8.44 -35.61 -2.03
N LYS A 137 -8.58 -34.56 -1.20
CA LYS A 137 -8.01 -34.44 0.15
C LYS A 137 -6.49 -34.54 0.20
N ILE A 138 -5.82 -34.27 -0.92
CA ILE A 138 -4.36 -34.15 -1.00
C ILE A 138 -3.93 -32.79 -0.42
N ALA A 139 -4.63 -31.73 -0.82
CA ALA A 139 -4.51 -30.40 -0.22
C ALA A 139 -5.66 -30.14 0.76
N ARG A 140 -5.48 -29.25 1.73
CA ARG A 140 -6.53 -28.89 2.71
C ARG A 140 -6.80 -27.39 2.76
N THR A 141 -5.80 -26.56 2.49
CA THR A 141 -5.92 -25.10 2.52
C THR A 141 -6.47 -24.59 1.19
N SER A 142 -7.38 -23.61 1.22
CA SER A 142 -7.89 -23.02 -0.03
C SER A 142 -6.82 -22.24 -0.77
N PHE A 143 -7.01 -22.07 -2.07
CA PHE A 143 -6.11 -21.30 -2.92
C PHE A 143 -5.93 -19.87 -2.40
N GLU A 144 -7.03 -19.19 -2.07
CA GLU A 144 -7.06 -17.80 -1.58
C GLU A 144 -6.39 -17.66 -0.22
N GLU A 145 -6.52 -18.66 0.65
CA GLU A 145 -5.82 -18.69 1.93
C GLU A 145 -4.31 -18.86 1.76
N ILE A 146 -3.87 -19.68 0.80
CA ILE A 146 -2.44 -19.88 0.51
C ILE A 146 -1.81 -18.59 -0.01
N ILE A 147 -2.35 -18.00 -1.07
CA ILE A 147 -1.72 -16.84 -1.74
C ILE A 147 -1.63 -15.62 -0.82
N ASN A 148 -2.56 -15.49 0.13
CA ASN A 148 -2.57 -14.41 1.11
C ASN A 148 -1.67 -14.67 2.33
N SER A 149 -1.17 -15.90 2.50
CA SER A 149 -0.35 -16.29 3.65
C SER A 149 1.08 -15.74 3.57
N ASN A 150 1.65 -15.39 4.73
CA ASN A 150 3.05 -15.00 4.82
C ASN A 150 4.01 -16.14 4.43
N ILE A 151 3.63 -17.40 4.64
CA ILE A 151 4.43 -18.57 4.24
C ILE A 151 4.61 -18.59 2.72
N PHE A 152 3.52 -18.38 1.97
CA PHE A 152 3.58 -18.29 0.52
C PHE A 152 4.34 -17.07 0.04
N LYS A 153 4.07 -15.88 0.60
CA LYS A 153 4.71 -14.62 0.20
C LYS A 153 6.24 -14.65 0.32
N TYR A 154 6.75 -15.27 1.40
CA TYR A 154 8.17 -15.38 1.73
C TYR A 154 8.76 -16.77 1.43
N SER A 155 8.07 -17.58 0.62
CA SER A 155 8.52 -18.93 0.32
C SER A 155 9.88 -18.94 -0.39
N PRO A 156 10.85 -19.77 0.05
CA PRO A 156 12.13 -19.92 -0.65
C PRO A 156 11.98 -20.68 -1.99
N TYR A 157 10.78 -21.16 -2.32
CA TYR A 157 10.52 -21.87 -3.56
C TYR A 157 9.93 -20.98 -4.66
N LYS A 158 9.77 -19.67 -4.39
CA LYS A 158 9.41 -18.72 -5.43
C LYS A 158 10.47 -18.70 -6.52
N SER A 159 10.03 -18.73 -7.78
CA SER A 159 10.90 -18.50 -8.92
C SER A 159 11.54 -17.11 -8.81
N LEU A 160 12.86 -17.07 -8.94
CA LEU A 160 13.63 -15.83 -8.94
C LEU A 160 13.65 -15.25 -10.36
N ASN A 161 13.53 -13.92 -10.47
CA ASN A 161 13.75 -13.24 -11.74
C ASN A 161 15.27 -13.17 -12.07
N PRO A 162 15.68 -12.78 -13.29
CA PRO A 162 17.09 -12.72 -13.66
C PRO A 162 17.96 -11.82 -12.77
N ASP A 163 17.43 -10.67 -12.32
CA ASP A 163 18.14 -9.75 -11.42
C ASP A 163 18.42 -10.40 -10.05
N GLN A 164 17.43 -11.09 -9.48
CA GLN A 164 17.55 -11.85 -8.24
C GLN A 164 18.46 -13.08 -8.39
N GLN A 165 18.43 -13.76 -9.54
CA GLN A 165 19.33 -14.87 -9.85
C GLN A 165 20.79 -14.40 -9.87
N GLN A 166 21.08 -13.30 -10.57
CA GLN A 166 22.41 -12.69 -10.59
C GLN A 166 22.86 -12.27 -9.20
N ALA A 167 21.96 -11.68 -8.40
CA ALA A 167 22.26 -11.35 -7.01
C ALA A 167 22.61 -12.59 -6.17
N VAL A 168 21.87 -13.70 -6.31
CA VAL A 168 22.20 -14.95 -5.62
C VAL A 168 23.57 -15.48 -6.03
N LEU A 169 23.90 -15.48 -7.33
CA LEU A 169 25.21 -15.91 -7.81
C LEU A 169 26.34 -15.05 -7.25
N ALA A 170 26.22 -13.72 -7.36
CA ALA A 170 27.21 -12.78 -6.84
C ALA A 170 27.40 -12.91 -5.32
N ILE A 171 26.33 -13.20 -4.56
CA ILE A 171 26.43 -13.49 -3.13
C ILE A 171 27.22 -14.79 -2.91
N LEU A 172 26.89 -15.88 -3.60
CA LEU A 172 27.61 -17.15 -3.48
C LEU A 172 29.09 -17.01 -3.86
N GLU A 173 29.41 -16.27 -4.92
CA GLU A 173 30.78 -15.90 -5.31
C GLU A 173 31.51 -15.17 -4.18
N SER A 174 30.87 -14.20 -3.53
CA SER A 174 31.46 -13.49 -2.39
C SER A 174 31.70 -14.40 -1.17
N LEU A 175 30.92 -15.48 -1.02
CA LEU A 175 31.12 -16.46 0.05
C LEU A 175 32.32 -17.36 -0.20
N VAL A 176 32.65 -17.65 -1.47
CA VAL A 176 33.82 -18.46 -1.84
C VAL A 176 35.08 -17.62 -2.06
N SER A 177 34.96 -16.31 -2.30
CA SER A 177 36.09 -15.38 -2.42
C SER A 177 36.67 -14.96 -1.05
N ASP A 178 37.61 -14.01 -1.07
CA ASP A 178 38.22 -13.40 0.12
C ASP A 178 37.45 -12.17 0.63
N GLN A 179 36.38 -11.75 -0.05
CA GLN A 179 35.50 -10.69 0.42
C GLN A 179 34.84 -11.07 1.74
N ARG A 180 34.37 -10.10 2.54
CA ARG A 180 33.55 -10.44 3.72
C ARG A 180 32.11 -10.79 3.37
N GLY A 181 31.71 -10.75 2.11
CA GLY A 181 30.38 -11.11 1.64
C GLY A 181 29.84 -10.04 0.72
N ALA A 182 28.55 -9.68 0.85
CA ALA A 182 27.88 -8.82 -0.11
C ALA A 182 27.03 -7.71 0.55
N PHE A 183 26.87 -6.61 -0.18
CA PHE A 183 25.98 -5.51 0.13
C PHE A 183 24.94 -5.40 -1.00
N VAL A 184 23.72 -5.83 -0.72
CA VAL A 184 22.59 -5.86 -1.64
C VAL A 184 21.70 -4.65 -1.40
N GLN A 185 21.67 -3.74 -2.35
CA GLN A 185 20.82 -2.55 -2.31
C GLN A 185 19.65 -2.70 -3.29
N GLY A 186 18.46 -2.27 -2.89
CA GLY A 186 17.30 -2.22 -3.78
C GLY A 186 16.12 -1.54 -3.12
N THR A 187 15.16 -1.06 -3.90
CA THR A 187 13.93 -0.41 -3.40
C THR A 187 12.97 -1.41 -2.77
N ALA A 188 11.86 -0.92 -2.18
CA ALA A 188 10.83 -1.79 -1.63
C ALA A 188 10.21 -2.65 -2.74
N GLY A 189 10.12 -3.96 -2.51
CA GLY A 189 9.47 -4.88 -3.46
C GLY A 189 10.41 -5.56 -4.46
N THR A 190 11.72 -5.30 -4.43
CA THR A 190 12.72 -6.01 -5.27
C THR A 190 13.02 -7.45 -4.83
N GLY A 191 12.41 -7.93 -3.74
CA GLY A 191 12.55 -9.31 -3.27
C GLY A 191 13.77 -9.62 -2.38
N LYS A 192 14.42 -8.60 -1.80
CA LYS A 192 15.54 -8.75 -0.85
C LYS A 192 15.34 -9.84 0.20
N THR A 193 14.22 -9.81 0.93
CA THR A 193 13.89 -10.84 1.92
C THR A 193 13.75 -12.23 1.30
N ILE A 194 13.18 -12.36 0.10
CA ILE A 194 13.05 -13.65 -0.60
C ILE A 194 14.45 -14.21 -0.92
N ILE A 195 15.36 -13.38 -1.43
CA ILE A 195 16.77 -13.77 -1.68
C ILE A 195 17.43 -14.26 -0.38
N ALA A 196 17.24 -13.56 0.74
CA ALA A 196 17.81 -13.96 2.03
C ALA A 196 17.34 -15.37 2.46
N ILE A 197 16.03 -15.63 2.38
CA ILE A 197 15.45 -16.93 2.76
C ILE A 197 15.87 -18.02 1.78
N TYR A 198 15.88 -17.70 0.48
CA TYR A 198 16.33 -18.58 -0.59
C TYR A 198 17.77 -19.04 -0.37
N LEU A 199 18.68 -18.11 -0.05
CA LEU A 199 20.09 -18.41 0.23
C LEU A 199 20.25 -19.30 1.46
N VAL A 200 19.54 -19.03 2.56
CA VAL A 200 19.62 -19.89 3.74
C VAL A 200 19.13 -21.30 3.38
N LYS A 201 17.99 -21.42 2.71
CA LYS A 201 17.45 -22.70 2.26
C LYS A 201 18.44 -23.43 1.34
N LEU A 202 19.06 -22.73 0.40
CA LEU A 202 20.06 -23.28 -0.52
C LEU A 202 21.28 -23.82 0.25
N LEU A 203 21.84 -23.02 1.16
CA LEU A 203 23.04 -23.36 1.94
C LEU A 203 22.81 -24.49 2.95
N THR A 204 21.60 -24.62 3.49
CA THR A 204 21.27 -25.65 4.51
C THR A 204 20.70 -26.93 3.93
N THR A 205 20.28 -26.94 2.66
CA THR A 205 19.72 -28.13 2.02
C THR A 205 20.85 -29.15 1.79
N PRO A 206 20.70 -30.41 2.25
CA PRO A 206 21.71 -31.46 2.04
C PRO A 206 22.10 -31.60 0.57
N ILE A 207 23.39 -31.84 0.30
CA ILE A 207 23.87 -31.88 -1.09
C ILE A 207 23.17 -32.98 -1.91
N SER A 208 22.79 -34.09 -1.28
CA SER A 208 22.11 -35.24 -1.91
C SER A 208 20.68 -34.94 -2.37
N HIS A 209 20.07 -33.85 -1.89
CA HIS A 209 18.71 -33.46 -2.30
C HIS A 209 18.68 -32.71 -3.63
N PHE A 210 19.85 -32.32 -4.15
CA PHE A 210 19.96 -31.66 -5.45
C PHE A 210 20.23 -32.70 -6.54
N GLU A 211 19.25 -32.88 -7.44
CA GLU A 211 19.36 -33.80 -8.55
C GLU A 211 19.94 -33.06 -9.76
N LEU A 212 21.25 -33.20 -10.00
CA LEU A 212 21.96 -32.46 -11.05
C LEU A 212 21.32 -32.63 -12.44
N TYR A 213 20.77 -33.81 -12.72
CA TYR A 213 20.13 -34.11 -13.99
C TYR A 213 18.76 -33.44 -14.16
N GLU A 214 18.13 -32.95 -13.08
CA GLU A 214 16.91 -32.13 -13.13
C GLU A 214 17.23 -30.64 -13.38
N MET A 215 18.50 -30.23 -13.27
CA MET A 215 18.90 -28.84 -13.50
C MET A 215 19.06 -28.56 -14.99
N GLU A 216 18.02 -28.01 -15.61
CA GLU A 216 18.07 -27.64 -17.04
C GLU A 216 18.70 -26.24 -17.23
N ASP A 217 18.46 -25.30 -16.32
CA ASP A 217 18.88 -23.90 -16.44
C ASP A 217 20.32 -23.62 -15.97
N ASP A 218 20.92 -22.58 -16.56
CA ASP A 218 22.31 -22.19 -16.31
C ASP A 218 22.52 -21.64 -14.90
N PHE A 219 21.56 -20.87 -14.38
CA PHE A 219 21.60 -20.35 -13.01
C PHE A 219 21.71 -21.49 -11.99
N SER A 220 20.87 -22.52 -12.09
CA SER A 220 20.88 -23.65 -11.17
C SER A 220 22.22 -24.39 -11.19
N LYS A 221 22.80 -24.59 -12.38
CA LYS A 221 24.12 -25.24 -12.55
C LYS A 221 25.25 -24.42 -11.91
N GLN A 222 25.28 -23.12 -12.17
CA GLN A 222 26.28 -22.22 -11.59
C GLN A 222 26.15 -22.13 -10.06
N ALA A 223 24.93 -21.95 -9.55
CA ALA A 223 24.66 -21.90 -8.12
C ALA A 223 25.08 -23.20 -7.42
N TYR A 224 24.80 -24.35 -8.03
CA TYR A 224 25.24 -25.66 -7.52
C TYR A 224 26.77 -25.80 -7.50
N ALA A 225 27.46 -25.36 -8.55
CA ALA A 225 28.92 -25.37 -8.60
C ALA A 225 29.55 -24.50 -7.50
N LEU A 226 29.06 -23.27 -7.30
CA LEU A 226 29.51 -22.38 -6.22
C LEU A 226 29.22 -22.96 -4.83
N LEU A 227 28.08 -23.64 -4.68
CA LEU A 227 27.72 -24.32 -3.43
C LEU A 227 28.69 -25.46 -3.11
N LEU A 228 29.14 -26.23 -4.11
CA LEU A 228 30.17 -27.26 -3.93
C LEU A 228 31.52 -26.65 -3.52
N GLN A 229 31.95 -25.57 -4.19
CA GLN A 229 33.18 -24.86 -3.84
C GLN A 229 33.13 -24.29 -2.41
N TYR A 230 31.99 -23.71 -2.02
CA TYR A 230 31.79 -23.22 -0.66
C TYR A 230 31.90 -24.36 0.36
N ARG A 231 31.28 -25.52 0.07
CA ARG A 231 31.36 -26.69 0.93
C ARG A 231 32.78 -27.20 1.09
N GLU A 232 33.51 -27.33 -0.01
CA GLU A 232 34.91 -27.76 -0.02
C GLU A 232 35.81 -26.81 0.79
N LYS A 233 35.77 -25.50 0.51
CA LYS A 233 36.56 -24.46 1.21
C LYS A 233 36.30 -24.45 2.72
N ASN A 234 35.12 -24.89 3.15
CA ASN A 234 34.70 -24.88 4.55
C ASN A 234 34.71 -26.27 5.22
N GLY A 235 35.22 -27.30 4.55
CA GLY A 235 35.30 -28.67 5.08
C GLY A 235 33.92 -29.28 5.40
N ILE A 236 32.90 -28.92 4.63
CA ILE A 236 31.53 -29.39 4.78
C ILE A 236 31.38 -30.71 4.01
N THR A 237 30.95 -31.76 4.70
CA THR A 237 30.75 -33.11 4.16
C THR A 237 29.35 -33.62 4.52
N ALA A 238 28.90 -34.71 3.89
CA ALA A 238 27.63 -35.35 4.23
C ALA A 238 27.52 -35.71 5.73
N ALA A 239 28.64 -35.97 6.41
CA ALA A 239 28.66 -36.31 7.83
C ALA A 239 28.43 -35.10 8.75
N ASN A 240 28.69 -33.86 8.29
CA ASN A 240 28.62 -32.66 9.12
C ASN A 240 27.69 -31.56 8.58
N GLU A 241 27.12 -31.73 7.38
CA GLU A 241 26.30 -30.70 6.73
C GLU A 241 25.06 -30.31 7.54
N ALA A 242 24.52 -31.23 8.35
CA ALA A 242 23.42 -30.94 9.27
C ALA A 242 23.75 -29.85 10.30
N LYS A 243 25.03 -29.58 10.58
CA LYS A 243 25.50 -28.53 11.51
C LYS A 243 25.61 -27.15 10.86
N ILE A 244 25.50 -27.04 9.54
CA ILE A 244 25.56 -25.75 8.83
C ILE A 244 24.47 -24.80 9.36
N LYS A 245 23.29 -25.36 9.64
CA LYS A 245 22.13 -24.63 10.14
C LYS A 245 22.41 -23.84 11.41
N ASP A 246 23.31 -24.32 12.27
CA ASP A 246 23.68 -23.65 13.53
C ASP A 246 24.69 -22.52 13.34
N GLN A 247 25.29 -22.43 12.15
CA GLN A 247 26.36 -21.49 11.78
C GLN A 247 25.85 -20.33 10.92
N ILE A 248 24.59 -20.35 10.51
CA ILE A 248 23.94 -19.34 9.68
C ILE A 248 22.83 -18.66 10.48
N ALA A 249 22.69 -17.34 10.35
CA ALA A 249 21.54 -16.61 10.90
C ALA A 249 21.04 -15.53 9.94
N ILE A 250 19.72 -15.30 9.98
CA ILE A 250 19.09 -14.08 9.49
C ILE A 250 18.83 -13.16 10.68
N VAL A 251 19.42 -11.97 10.66
CA VAL A 251 19.22 -10.93 11.67
C VAL A 251 18.12 -10.00 11.20
N VAL A 252 17.09 -9.85 12.03
CA VAL A 252 15.96 -8.94 11.80
C VAL A 252 15.72 -8.10 13.04
N ALA A 253 15.97 -6.79 12.95
CA ALA A 253 15.80 -5.86 14.06
C ALA A 253 14.32 -5.75 14.48
N MET A 254 13.41 -5.72 13.52
CA MET A 254 11.98 -5.55 13.76
C MET A 254 11.32 -6.80 14.35
N THR A 255 10.64 -6.65 15.49
CA THR A 255 9.95 -7.76 16.16
C THR A 255 8.83 -8.38 15.31
N SER A 256 8.03 -7.57 14.59
CA SER A 256 6.91 -8.09 13.79
C SER A 256 7.41 -8.95 12.62
N LEU A 257 8.29 -8.39 11.77
CA LEU A 257 8.87 -9.13 10.64
C LEU A 257 9.66 -10.36 11.12
N ARG A 258 10.43 -10.23 12.21
CA ARG A 258 11.14 -11.36 12.82
C ARG A 258 10.18 -12.49 13.19
N GLY A 259 9.06 -12.19 13.85
CA GLY A 259 8.04 -13.18 14.20
C GLY A 259 7.40 -13.86 12.97
N THR A 260 7.16 -13.08 11.92
CA THR A 260 6.67 -13.60 10.63
C THR A 260 7.68 -14.57 10.02
N LEU A 261 8.94 -14.17 9.85
CA LEU A 261 9.98 -15.02 9.26
C LEU A 261 10.26 -16.26 10.11
N GLN A 262 10.22 -16.14 11.44
CA GLN A 262 10.27 -17.29 12.35
C GLN A 262 9.17 -18.33 12.10
N THR A 263 7.97 -17.88 11.73
CA THR A 263 6.85 -18.75 11.35
C THR A 263 7.10 -19.40 10.00
N VAL A 264 7.59 -18.65 9.00
CA VAL A 264 7.97 -19.16 7.67
C VAL A 264 9.02 -20.26 7.81
N PHE A 265 10.10 -20.00 8.57
CA PHE A 265 11.19 -20.96 8.80
C PHE A 265 10.72 -22.23 9.49
N SER A 266 9.71 -22.15 10.37
CA SER A 266 9.16 -23.32 11.04
C SER A 266 8.33 -24.20 10.09
N ALA A 267 7.73 -23.60 9.06
CA ALA A 267 6.91 -24.30 8.07
C ALA A 267 7.73 -24.97 6.97
N VAL A 268 8.85 -24.34 6.58
CA VAL A 268 9.71 -24.84 5.50
C VAL A 268 10.59 -26.00 5.97
N HIS A 269 10.56 -27.13 5.25
CA HIS A 269 11.41 -28.28 5.54
C HIS A 269 12.92 -27.91 5.45
N GLY A 270 13.67 -28.26 6.50
CA GLY A 270 15.12 -28.00 6.59
C GLY A 270 15.50 -26.63 7.18
N LEU A 271 14.53 -25.75 7.45
CA LEU A 271 14.75 -24.48 8.15
C LEU A 271 14.29 -24.56 9.60
N GLU A 272 14.82 -23.68 10.44
CA GLU A 272 14.48 -23.61 11.87
C GLU A 272 14.22 -22.19 12.34
N LYS A 273 13.24 -22.04 13.24
CA LYS A 273 12.90 -20.76 13.88
C LYS A 273 14.12 -20.05 14.48
N SER A 274 15.05 -20.81 15.05
CA SER A 274 16.28 -20.35 15.71
C SER A 274 17.27 -19.65 14.78
N MET A 275 17.14 -19.82 13.46
CA MET A 275 17.96 -19.13 12.47
C MET A 275 17.59 -17.67 12.32
N VAL A 276 16.34 -17.29 12.62
CA VAL A 276 15.87 -15.91 12.51
C VAL A 276 15.95 -15.24 13.89
N ILE A 277 16.94 -14.37 14.06
CA ILE A 277 17.34 -13.82 15.36
C ILE A 277 17.24 -12.30 15.41
N SER A 278 17.18 -11.77 16.63
CA SER A 278 17.37 -10.34 16.89
C SER A 278 18.85 -9.93 16.92
N PRO A 279 19.17 -8.64 16.70
CA PRO A 279 20.54 -8.15 16.89
C PRO A 279 21.09 -8.41 18.29
N THR A 280 20.26 -8.36 19.34
CA THR A 280 20.68 -8.67 20.72
C THR A 280 21.09 -10.13 20.88
N GLU A 281 20.38 -11.07 20.25
CA GLU A 281 20.75 -12.49 20.27
C GLU A 281 22.06 -12.75 19.53
N LEU A 282 22.32 -12.03 18.45
CA LEU A 282 23.57 -12.14 17.69
C LEU A 282 24.78 -11.97 18.60
N THR A 283 24.78 -10.99 19.51
CA THR A 283 25.90 -10.72 20.44
C THR A 283 26.28 -11.88 21.37
N LYS A 284 25.50 -12.96 21.44
CA LYS A 284 25.73 -14.08 22.37
C LYS A 284 26.66 -15.16 21.82
N ARG A 285 26.80 -15.30 20.50
CA ARG A 285 27.64 -16.33 19.87
C ARG A 285 28.06 -15.93 18.46
N ASN A 286 29.16 -16.49 17.95
CA ASN A 286 29.67 -16.17 16.61
C ASN A 286 29.00 -17.06 15.54
N TYR A 287 28.81 -16.51 14.33
CA TYR A 287 28.22 -17.19 13.19
C TYR A 287 29.17 -17.15 11.98
N LYS A 288 29.17 -18.21 11.15
CA LYS A 288 29.96 -18.20 9.92
C LYS A 288 29.36 -17.25 8.89
N ILE A 289 28.04 -17.26 8.74
CA ILE A 289 27.32 -16.38 7.80
C ILE A 289 26.18 -15.68 8.55
N VAL A 290 26.12 -14.36 8.42
CA VAL A 290 24.98 -13.56 8.87
C VAL A 290 24.38 -12.81 7.70
N LEU A 291 23.09 -13.04 7.45
CA LEU A 291 22.30 -12.25 6.52
C LEU A 291 21.51 -11.23 7.35
N VAL A 292 21.60 -9.95 7.01
CA VAL A 292 20.87 -8.89 7.70
C VAL A 292 19.76 -8.39 6.80
N ASP A 293 18.52 -8.73 7.14
CA ASP A 293 17.35 -8.24 6.42
C ASP A 293 16.89 -6.88 6.99
N GLU A 294 16.40 -6.01 6.12
CA GLU A 294 16.10 -4.61 6.41
C GLU A 294 17.24 -3.91 7.18
N ALA A 295 18.48 -4.01 6.69
CA ALA A 295 19.67 -3.52 7.38
C ALA A 295 19.60 -2.04 7.78
N HIS A 296 18.87 -1.23 7.01
CA HIS A 296 18.57 0.18 7.32
C HIS A 296 17.81 0.37 8.64
N ARG A 297 17.30 -0.70 9.25
CA ARG A 297 16.55 -0.71 10.53
C ARG A 297 17.36 -1.20 11.71
N LEU A 298 18.63 -1.59 11.48
CA LEU A 298 19.60 -1.73 12.56
C LEU A 298 19.65 -0.42 13.35
N ARG A 299 19.87 -0.53 14.65
CA ARG A 299 19.69 0.56 15.60
C ARG A 299 21.00 1.12 16.13
N GLN A 300 20.98 2.43 16.37
CA GLN A 300 21.93 3.17 17.19
C GLN A 300 21.28 3.64 18.49
N ARG A 301 22.11 4.10 19.44
CA ARG A 301 21.68 4.52 20.78
C ARG A 301 20.96 5.89 20.83
N LYS A 302 20.36 6.36 19.73
CA LYS A 302 19.62 7.64 19.64
C LYS A 302 18.11 7.42 19.65
N ASN A 303 17.38 8.13 20.51
CA ASN A 303 15.91 8.00 20.70
C ASN A 303 15.40 6.56 20.90
N LEU A 304 16.27 5.67 21.36
CA LEU A 304 15.95 4.26 21.56
C LEU A 304 15.22 4.08 22.89
N SER A 305 13.98 3.59 22.83
CA SER A 305 13.23 3.15 24.01
C SER A 305 13.75 1.79 24.49
N GLY A 306 13.72 1.55 25.82
CA GLY A 306 14.12 0.25 26.38
C GLY A 306 15.59 -0.11 26.14
N TYR A 307 16.50 0.87 26.23
CA TYR A 307 17.90 0.74 25.87
C TYR A 307 18.77 -0.18 26.75
N GLY A 308 18.24 -0.70 27.87
CA GLY A 308 19.03 -1.50 28.81
C GLY A 308 19.65 -2.75 28.19
N ASP A 309 18.91 -3.45 27.32
CA ASP A 309 19.45 -4.63 26.62
C ASP A 309 20.45 -4.24 25.53
N PHE A 310 20.27 -3.07 24.90
CA PHE A 310 21.21 -2.52 23.94
C PHE A 310 22.55 -2.21 24.61
N ASP A 311 22.52 -1.55 25.75
CA ASP A 311 23.72 -1.19 26.52
C ASP A 311 24.48 -2.44 27.00
N LYS A 312 23.75 -3.47 27.47
CA LYS A 312 24.34 -4.77 27.85
C LYS A 312 24.98 -5.47 26.65
N SER A 313 24.36 -5.38 25.48
CA SER A 313 24.93 -5.90 24.23
C SER A 313 26.21 -5.15 23.85
N ASN A 314 26.24 -3.82 23.92
CA ASN A 314 27.47 -3.04 23.72
C ASN A 314 28.56 -3.47 24.71
N GLN A 315 28.23 -3.62 26.00
CA GLN A 315 29.18 -4.08 27.01
C GLN A 315 29.74 -5.49 26.69
N ARG A 316 28.87 -6.45 26.32
CA ARG A 316 29.29 -7.80 25.92
C ARG A 316 30.22 -7.78 24.71
N MET A 317 29.96 -6.87 23.78
CA MET A 317 30.76 -6.68 22.58
C MET A 317 31.99 -5.81 22.82
N GLY A 318 32.24 -5.31 24.03
CA GLY A 318 33.35 -4.39 24.34
C GLY A 318 33.28 -3.08 23.56
N LEU A 319 32.06 -2.61 23.26
CA LEU A 319 31.79 -1.35 22.57
C LEU A 319 31.35 -0.28 23.56
N GLU A 320 31.66 0.97 23.25
CA GLU A 320 31.21 2.10 24.04
C GLU A 320 29.69 2.28 23.92
N LYS A 321 29.06 2.61 25.04
CA LYS A 321 27.60 2.66 25.20
C LYS A 321 26.89 3.55 24.17
N GLN A 322 27.41 4.75 23.93
CA GLN A 322 26.74 5.78 23.12
C GLN A 322 27.06 5.69 21.62
N THR A 323 28.19 5.08 21.27
CA THR A 323 28.70 5.05 19.89
C THR A 323 28.59 3.66 19.27
N GLY A 324 28.57 2.59 20.08
CA GLY A 324 28.37 1.23 19.61
C GLY A 324 26.96 1.01 19.03
N THR A 325 26.90 0.34 17.88
CA THR A 325 25.68 0.14 17.11
C THR A 325 25.38 -1.33 16.82
N GLU A 326 24.14 -1.64 16.44
CA GLU A 326 23.77 -2.97 15.96
C GLU A 326 24.53 -3.38 14.68
N LEU A 327 24.97 -2.41 13.87
CA LEU A 327 25.84 -2.68 12.71
C LEU A 327 27.22 -3.19 13.16
N ASP A 328 27.81 -2.57 14.18
CA ASP A 328 29.09 -3.01 14.74
C ASP A 328 28.99 -4.42 15.32
N TRP A 329 27.83 -4.77 15.90
CA TRP A 329 27.57 -6.13 16.40
C TRP A 329 27.60 -7.15 15.27
N VAL A 330 26.99 -6.85 14.13
CA VAL A 330 27.00 -7.73 12.96
C VAL A 330 28.44 -7.95 12.46
N ILE A 331 29.18 -6.87 12.25
CA ILE A 331 30.55 -6.91 11.71
C ILE A 331 31.49 -7.71 12.63
N LYS A 332 31.33 -7.59 13.95
CA LYS A 332 32.21 -8.25 14.93
C LYS A 332 31.85 -9.72 15.17
N GLN A 333 30.59 -10.10 14.98
CA GLN A 333 30.07 -11.40 15.41
C GLN A 333 29.87 -12.41 14.28
N SER A 334 30.41 -12.13 13.10
CA SER A 334 30.28 -12.99 11.94
C SER A 334 31.53 -12.99 11.05
N ASN A 335 31.74 -14.08 10.32
CA ASN A 335 32.87 -14.19 9.38
C ASN A 335 32.50 -13.61 8.01
N LYS A 336 31.35 -14.04 7.47
CA LYS A 336 30.76 -13.51 6.24
C LYS A 336 29.45 -12.77 6.56
N GLN A 337 29.20 -11.63 5.91
CA GLN A 337 27.99 -10.82 6.06
C GLN A 337 27.32 -10.57 4.71
N VAL A 338 25.99 -10.64 4.68
CA VAL A 338 25.18 -10.18 3.55
C VAL A 338 24.20 -9.13 4.06
N PHE A 339 24.31 -7.89 3.60
CA PHE A 339 23.43 -6.80 4.01
C PHE A 339 22.36 -6.55 2.95
N PHE A 340 21.08 -6.58 3.34
CA PHE A 340 19.97 -6.16 2.48
C PHE A 340 19.50 -4.77 2.89
N TYR A 341 19.79 -3.77 2.06
CA TYR A 341 19.67 -2.36 2.40
C TYR A 341 18.72 -1.60 1.47
N ASP A 342 18.04 -0.61 2.04
CA ASP A 342 17.20 0.36 1.32
C ASP A 342 17.25 1.69 2.07
N HIS A 343 17.90 2.69 1.48
CA HIS A 343 18.05 4.01 2.09
C HIS A 343 16.69 4.71 2.29
N ASN A 344 15.76 4.52 1.36
CA ASN A 344 14.49 5.24 1.31
C ASN A 344 13.44 4.68 2.28
N GLN A 345 13.80 3.65 3.07
CA GLN A 345 12.94 3.06 4.09
C GLN A 345 13.40 3.39 5.53
N SER A 346 14.42 4.23 5.71
CA SER A 346 14.73 4.84 7.00
C SER A 346 13.65 5.86 7.40
N ILE A 347 13.11 5.73 8.61
CA ILE A 347 11.96 6.53 9.08
C ILE A 347 12.16 7.13 10.49
N ARG A 348 13.30 6.92 11.16
CA ARG A 348 13.58 7.49 12.49
C ARG A 348 15.08 7.54 12.83
N LEU A 349 15.46 8.42 13.76
CA LEU A 349 16.85 8.57 14.24
C LEU A 349 17.45 7.34 14.94
N THR A 350 16.61 6.41 15.40
CA THR A 350 17.12 5.13 15.93
C THR A 350 17.81 4.32 14.85
N ASP A 351 17.43 4.51 13.59
CA ASP A 351 17.99 3.79 12.45
C ASP A 351 19.44 4.20 12.21
N ILE A 352 20.27 3.29 11.71
CA ILE A 352 21.67 3.60 11.41
C ILE A 352 21.74 4.63 10.27
N PRO A 353 22.57 5.68 10.39
CA PRO A 353 22.69 6.70 9.36
C PRO A 353 23.24 6.12 8.05
N SER A 354 22.81 6.68 6.92
CA SER A 354 23.17 6.18 5.59
C SER A 354 24.67 6.24 5.29
N ASN A 355 25.40 7.21 5.83
CA ASN A 355 26.85 7.32 5.64
C ASN A 355 27.62 6.09 6.14
N ARG A 356 27.18 5.45 7.24
CA ARG A 356 27.79 4.21 7.74
C ARG A 356 27.64 3.05 6.77
N PHE A 357 26.55 3.01 6.03
CA PHE A 357 26.34 2.00 4.98
C PHE A 357 27.09 2.37 3.69
N ALA A 358 27.21 3.67 3.37
CA ALA A 358 28.04 4.14 2.26
C ALA A 358 29.52 3.77 2.47
N GLU A 359 30.05 3.93 3.69
CA GLU A 359 31.41 3.49 4.05
C GLU A 359 31.62 1.99 3.78
N LEU A 360 30.64 1.15 4.13
CA LEU A 360 30.72 -0.30 3.86
C LEU A 360 30.68 -0.59 2.36
N LYS A 361 29.78 0.08 1.64
CA LYS A 361 29.64 -0.04 0.19
C LYS A 361 30.94 0.33 -0.53
N ASP A 362 31.56 1.43 -0.15
CA ASP A 362 32.73 1.99 -0.84
C ASP A 362 34.06 1.36 -0.37
N SER A 363 34.03 0.51 0.67
CA SER A 363 35.23 -0.11 1.23
C SER A 363 35.93 -1.13 0.32
N GLY A 364 35.25 -1.66 -0.70
CA GLY A 364 35.72 -2.79 -1.51
C GLY A 364 35.77 -4.14 -0.77
N ILE A 365 35.41 -4.18 0.52
CA ILE A 365 35.40 -5.39 1.35
C ILE A 365 34.22 -6.30 1.00
N TYR A 366 33.13 -5.72 0.48
CA TYR A 366 31.88 -6.39 0.13
C TYR A 366 31.63 -6.30 -1.37
N ALA A 367 31.11 -7.38 -1.96
CA ALA A 367 30.54 -7.31 -3.30
C ALA A 367 29.30 -6.40 -3.28
N TYR A 368 29.28 -5.36 -4.10
CA TYR A 368 28.12 -4.50 -4.22
C TYR A 368 27.16 -5.05 -5.28
N ILE A 369 25.89 -5.17 -4.92
CA ILE A 369 24.83 -5.71 -5.77
C ILE A 369 23.66 -4.73 -5.71
N GLN A 370 23.19 -4.28 -6.87
CA GLN A 370 22.02 -3.42 -6.99
C GLN A 370 20.89 -4.22 -7.63
N LEU A 371 19.78 -4.36 -6.91
CA LEU A 371 18.52 -4.88 -7.44
C LEU A 371 17.72 -3.71 -8.01
N ALA A 372 17.31 -3.84 -9.27
CA ALA A 372 16.53 -2.86 -9.99
C ALA A 372 15.06 -3.26 -10.11
N THR A 373 14.77 -4.55 -10.31
CA THR A 373 13.42 -4.98 -10.72
C THR A 373 12.48 -5.18 -9.53
N GLN A 374 11.39 -4.42 -9.49
CA GLN A 374 10.28 -4.58 -8.55
C GLN A 374 9.37 -5.73 -8.99
N VAL A 375 9.10 -6.67 -8.06
CA VAL A 375 8.30 -7.89 -8.33
C VAL A 375 7.04 -8.03 -7.49
N ARG A 376 6.79 -7.08 -6.59
CA ARG A 376 5.70 -7.13 -5.60
C ARG A 376 4.43 -6.43 -6.11
N SER A 377 4.57 -5.23 -6.67
CA SER A 377 3.47 -4.39 -7.12
C SER A 377 3.15 -4.73 -8.56
N LYS A 378 1.87 -4.87 -8.89
CA LYS A 378 1.43 -4.95 -10.29
C LYS A 378 1.69 -3.67 -11.07
N GLY A 379 1.93 -2.55 -10.39
CA GLY A 379 2.37 -1.31 -11.02
C GLY A 379 3.86 -1.28 -11.37
N GLY A 380 4.63 -2.30 -10.98
CA GLY A 380 6.03 -2.48 -11.37
C GLY A 380 6.96 -1.32 -10.97
N ASP A 381 8.02 -1.17 -11.76
CA ASP A 381 9.04 -0.14 -11.58
C ASP A 381 8.49 1.27 -11.88
N GLU A 382 7.59 1.39 -12.86
CA GLU A 382 6.94 2.65 -13.25
C GLU A 382 6.16 3.27 -12.09
N PHE A 383 5.37 2.47 -11.37
CA PHE A 383 4.67 2.95 -10.17
C PHE A 383 5.64 3.40 -9.07
N THR A 384 6.73 2.66 -8.89
CA THR A 384 7.72 2.96 -7.85
C THR A 384 8.43 4.29 -8.13
N ASP A 385 8.88 4.48 -9.38
CA ASP A 385 9.47 5.73 -9.86
C ASP A 385 8.48 6.90 -9.74
N PHE A 386 7.24 6.70 -10.20
CA PHE A 386 6.18 7.70 -10.09
C PHE A 386 5.98 8.16 -8.64
N VAL A 387 5.85 7.23 -7.68
CA VAL A 387 5.70 7.55 -6.24
C VAL A 387 6.92 8.31 -5.71
N HIS A 388 8.13 7.95 -6.15
CA HIS A 388 9.35 8.63 -5.75
C HIS A 388 9.34 10.09 -6.20
N ARG A 389 9.10 10.34 -7.50
CA ARG A 389 9.08 11.70 -8.09
C ARG A 389 7.89 12.52 -7.62
N LEU A 390 6.72 11.91 -7.43
CA LEU A 390 5.52 12.55 -6.87
C LEU A 390 5.83 13.17 -5.49
N LEU A 391 6.44 12.41 -4.59
CA LEU A 391 6.71 12.90 -3.24
C LEU A 391 7.98 13.77 -3.16
N GLU A 392 8.80 13.82 -4.22
CA GLU A 392 9.87 14.82 -4.37
C GLU A 392 9.44 16.07 -5.16
N CYS A 393 8.20 16.13 -5.66
CA CYS A 393 7.70 17.22 -6.50
C CYS A 393 8.50 17.37 -7.81
N GLU A 394 8.91 16.24 -8.39
CA GLU A 394 9.73 16.15 -9.61
C GLU A 394 8.96 15.68 -10.85
N LEU A 395 7.64 15.48 -10.72
CA LEU A 395 6.78 15.12 -11.86
C LEU A 395 6.51 16.34 -12.75
N ALA A 396 6.43 16.12 -14.06
CA ALA A 396 5.98 17.15 -14.99
C ALA A 396 4.47 17.40 -14.83
N GLU A 397 4.01 18.60 -15.20
CA GLU A 397 2.58 18.93 -15.18
C GLU A 397 1.77 17.94 -16.03
N GLY A 398 0.70 17.40 -15.43
CA GLY A 398 -0.16 16.40 -16.09
C GLY A 398 0.46 15.00 -16.23
N GLU A 399 1.68 14.76 -15.74
CA GLU A 399 2.27 13.43 -15.72
C GLU A 399 1.50 12.52 -14.74
N ARG A 400 0.99 11.40 -15.25
CA ARG A 400 0.14 10.44 -14.53
C ARG A 400 0.67 9.02 -14.66
N PHE A 401 0.35 8.19 -13.68
CA PHE A 401 0.57 6.74 -13.73
C PHE A 401 -0.74 6.03 -14.08
N GLU A 402 -0.75 5.29 -15.19
CA GLU A 402 -1.92 4.56 -15.67
C GLU A 402 -1.53 3.15 -16.16
N THR A 403 -2.25 2.15 -15.68
CA THR A 403 -2.11 0.76 -16.13
C THR A 403 -3.37 -0.03 -15.80
N ASP A 404 -3.70 -1.03 -16.61
CA ASP A 404 -4.82 -1.93 -16.35
C ASP A 404 -4.58 -2.90 -15.19
N GLU A 405 -3.32 -3.04 -14.75
CA GLU A 405 -2.94 -4.02 -13.73
C GLU A 405 -2.90 -3.46 -12.29
N PHE A 406 -2.94 -2.14 -12.13
CA PHE A 406 -2.80 -1.46 -10.84
C PHE A 406 -3.64 -0.17 -10.75
N GLU A 407 -4.44 -0.06 -9.69
CA GLU A 407 -5.32 1.09 -9.46
C GLU A 407 -4.63 2.15 -8.60
N LEU A 408 -4.60 3.39 -9.07
CA LEU A 408 -4.14 4.55 -8.29
C LEU A 408 -5.19 5.67 -8.37
N GLU A 409 -5.87 5.92 -7.26
CA GLU A 409 -7.00 6.84 -7.22
C GLU A 409 -6.92 7.81 -6.04
N LEU A 410 -7.25 9.08 -6.30
CA LEU A 410 -7.42 10.11 -5.28
C LEU A 410 -8.92 10.31 -5.03
N TYR A 411 -9.37 10.13 -3.80
CA TYR A 411 -10.78 10.31 -3.43
C TYR A 411 -11.02 11.69 -2.84
N ASP A 412 -12.08 12.35 -3.30
CA ASP A 412 -12.53 13.62 -2.71
C ASP A 412 -13.26 13.44 -1.38
N SER A 413 -13.91 12.29 -1.20
CA SER A 413 -14.69 11.88 -0.03
C SER A 413 -14.01 10.72 0.69
N PHE A 414 -13.70 10.92 1.97
CA PHE A 414 -13.16 9.86 2.83
C PHE A 414 -14.15 8.72 2.98
N VAL A 415 -15.44 9.06 3.09
CA VAL A 415 -16.52 8.07 3.20
C VAL A 415 -16.53 7.12 2.01
N ASP A 416 -16.33 7.63 0.80
CA ASP A 416 -16.35 6.80 -0.42
C ASP A 416 -15.08 5.97 -0.58
N MET A 417 -13.91 6.54 -0.27
CA MET A 417 -12.67 5.76 -0.20
C MET A 417 -12.81 4.59 0.78
N ARG A 418 -13.43 4.83 1.95
CA ARG A 418 -13.64 3.79 2.96
C ARG A 418 -14.61 2.71 2.50
N LYS A 419 -15.69 3.06 1.80
CA LYS A 419 -16.60 2.09 1.16
C LYS A 419 -15.84 1.22 0.16
N GLN A 420 -14.99 1.82 -0.68
CA GLN A 420 -14.20 1.08 -1.66
C GLN A 420 -13.25 0.09 -0.98
N ILE A 421 -12.61 0.47 0.12
CA ILE A 421 -11.76 -0.46 0.89
C ILE A 421 -12.56 -1.64 1.45
N PHE A 422 -13.79 -1.44 1.93
CA PHE A 422 -14.64 -2.55 2.35
C PHE A 422 -14.99 -3.48 1.19
N HIS A 423 -15.33 -2.92 0.03
CA HIS A 423 -15.62 -3.71 -1.16
C HIS A 423 -14.42 -4.58 -1.58
N ARG A 424 -13.22 -4.00 -1.65
CA ARG A 424 -11.99 -4.74 -1.98
C ARG A 424 -11.62 -5.81 -0.95
N GLU A 425 -11.98 -5.63 0.34
CA GLU A 425 -11.80 -6.66 1.36
C GLU A 425 -12.67 -7.89 1.10
N GLU A 426 -13.90 -7.69 0.61
CA GLU A 426 -14.82 -8.78 0.27
C GLU A 426 -14.34 -9.58 -0.96
N GLU A 427 -13.78 -8.90 -1.97
CA GLU A 427 -13.31 -9.53 -3.20
C GLU A 427 -12.03 -10.35 -3.03
N GLY A 428 -11.06 -9.82 -2.28
CA GLY A 428 -9.68 -10.35 -2.29
C GLY A 428 -9.00 -10.46 -0.93
N ARG A 429 -9.62 -9.96 0.15
CA ARG A 429 -9.01 -9.73 1.46
C ARG A 429 -7.74 -8.86 1.40
N LEU A 430 -7.20 -8.51 2.57
CA LEU A 430 -6.00 -7.67 2.72
C LEU A 430 -6.16 -6.25 2.13
N ALA A 431 -7.37 -5.68 2.21
CA ALA A 431 -7.60 -4.26 1.98
C ALA A 431 -7.61 -3.51 3.33
N ARG A 432 -6.72 -2.54 3.55
CA ARG A 432 -6.60 -1.88 4.87
C ARG A 432 -6.50 -0.36 4.75
N LEU A 433 -7.09 0.33 5.73
CA LEU A 433 -6.90 1.75 5.95
C LEU A 433 -5.62 2.00 6.76
N VAL A 434 -4.84 2.99 6.34
CA VAL A 434 -3.61 3.42 7.01
C VAL A 434 -3.53 4.94 7.02
N ALA A 435 -2.76 5.49 7.96
CA ALA A 435 -2.58 6.93 8.04
C ALA A 435 -1.19 7.33 8.55
N GLY A 436 -0.78 8.54 8.18
CA GLY A 436 0.30 9.25 8.86
C GLY A 436 -0.08 9.62 10.30
N PHE A 437 0.90 9.99 11.12
CA PHE A 437 0.69 10.27 12.54
C PHE A 437 0.15 11.69 12.80
N SER A 438 -0.97 12.07 12.19
CA SER A 438 -1.63 13.36 12.47
C SER A 438 -2.40 13.39 13.79
N TRP A 439 -2.80 12.22 14.30
CA TRP A 439 -3.74 12.09 15.43
C TRP A 439 -3.09 11.49 16.67
N GLU A 440 -3.55 11.94 17.83
CA GLU A 440 -3.15 11.37 19.13
C GLU A 440 -3.68 9.94 19.28
N TYR A 441 -2.88 9.08 19.90
CA TYR A 441 -3.22 7.67 20.12
C TYR A 441 -3.89 7.49 21.49
N LYS A 442 -5.07 8.10 21.66
CA LYS A 442 -5.81 8.19 22.93
C LYS A 442 -6.16 6.82 23.49
N THR A 443 -6.59 5.89 22.64
CA THR A 443 -6.94 4.51 23.02
C THR A 443 -5.77 3.76 23.63
N LYS A 444 -4.55 3.95 23.09
CA LYS A 444 -3.32 3.35 23.61
C LYS A 444 -2.84 4.06 24.88
N ALA A 445 -2.88 5.38 24.91
CA ALA A 445 -2.41 6.18 26.05
C ALA A 445 -3.22 5.89 27.32
N THR A 446 -4.54 5.77 27.19
CA THR A 446 -5.47 5.54 28.32
C THR A 446 -5.80 4.07 28.54
N LYS A 447 -5.39 3.18 27.61
CA LYS A 447 -5.83 1.77 27.53
C LYS A 447 -7.36 1.61 27.48
N ASN A 448 -8.09 2.66 27.08
CA ASN A 448 -9.55 2.66 26.95
C ASN A 448 -9.95 2.53 25.47
N ARG A 449 -10.56 1.39 25.12
CA ARG A 449 -11.00 1.11 23.74
C ARG A 449 -12.28 1.83 23.32
N HIS A 450 -12.98 2.49 24.24
CA HIS A 450 -14.19 3.27 23.93
C HIS A 450 -13.88 4.67 23.41
N LEU A 451 -12.62 5.12 23.48
CA LEU A 451 -12.22 6.40 22.92
C LEU A 451 -12.11 6.34 21.40
N ILE A 452 -12.34 7.50 20.77
CA ILE A 452 -12.12 7.74 19.35
C ILE A 452 -10.79 8.49 19.18
N ASP A 453 -9.92 7.94 18.35
CA ASP A 453 -8.59 8.51 18.10
C ASP A 453 -8.66 9.61 17.04
N MET A 454 -9.50 9.44 16.02
CA MET A 454 -9.67 10.38 14.90
C MET A 454 -11.11 10.39 14.37
N THR A 455 -11.56 11.54 13.88
CA THR A 455 -12.85 11.71 13.22
C THR A 455 -12.62 12.39 11.88
N ILE A 456 -13.06 11.78 10.78
CA ILE A 456 -12.87 12.28 9.41
C ILE A 456 -14.23 12.23 8.73
N GLU A 457 -14.73 13.37 8.24
CA GLU A 457 -16.06 13.48 7.62
C GLU A 457 -17.19 12.86 8.48
N GLY A 458 -17.13 13.07 9.80
CA GLY A 458 -18.10 12.52 10.75
C GLY A 458 -17.95 11.01 11.03
N VAL A 459 -16.96 10.35 10.43
CA VAL A 459 -16.65 8.94 10.70
C VAL A 459 -15.61 8.85 11.82
N ASP A 460 -16.02 8.24 12.93
CA ASP A 460 -15.16 7.96 14.06
C ASP A 460 -14.31 6.71 13.84
N LEU A 461 -12.99 6.85 14.00
CA LEU A 461 -12.02 5.80 13.76
C LEU A 461 -11.06 5.65 14.96
N ARG A 462 -10.45 4.48 15.01
CA ARG A 462 -9.42 4.13 16.00
C ARG A 462 -8.18 3.64 15.30
N TRP A 463 -7.04 3.93 15.90
CA TRP A 463 -5.79 3.29 15.53
C TRP A 463 -5.84 1.77 15.83
N ASN A 464 -4.93 1.03 15.21
CA ASN A 464 -4.77 -0.41 15.35
C ASN A 464 -4.85 -0.90 16.83
N SER A 465 -5.64 -1.95 17.10
CA SER A 465 -5.77 -2.49 18.46
C SER A 465 -4.67 -3.47 18.85
N LYS A 466 -3.94 -3.99 17.87
CA LYS A 466 -2.78 -4.89 18.03
C LYS A 466 -1.52 -4.24 17.50
N ALA A 467 -0.39 -4.48 18.18
CA ALA A 467 0.92 -4.01 17.73
C ALA A 467 1.66 -5.01 16.82
N VAL A 468 1.28 -6.29 16.89
CA VAL A 468 1.88 -7.39 16.12
C VAL A 468 0.78 -8.06 15.32
N ASP A 469 1.07 -8.33 14.04
CA ASP A 469 0.18 -9.05 13.13
C ASP A 469 -1.24 -8.43 13.04
N TRP A 470 -1.30 -7.09 13.07
CA TRP A 470 -2.57 -6.37 13.02
C TRP A 470 -3.30 -6.59 11.70
N ILE A 471 -2.58 -6.64 10.57
CA ILE A 471 -3.17 -6.78 9.23
C ILE A 471 -4.05 -8.03 9.11
N ASN A 472 -3.64 -9.14 9.73
CA ASN A 472 -4.38 -10.40 9.71
C ASN A 472 -5.42 -10.52 10.83
N SER A 473 -5.60 -9.48 11.65
CA SER A 473 -6.57 -9.49 12.74
C SER A 473 -7.99 -9.26 12.23
N LYS A 474 -8.97 -9.93 12.86
CA LYS A 474 -10.39 -9.90 12.43
C LYS A 474 -10.99 -8.48 12.35
N ASN A 475 -10.54 -7.57 13.22
CA ASN A 475 -11.08 -6.20 13.28
C ASN A 475 -10.24 -5.17 12.51
N ALA A 476 -9.18 -5.60 11.81
CA ALA A 476 -8.25 -4.70 11.14
C ALA A 476 -8.93 -3.80 10.09
N ILE A 477 -9.96 -4.32 9.42
CA ILE A 477 -10.74 -3.57 8.41
C ILE A 477 -11.49 -2.35 9.00
N ASN A 478 -11.80 -2.38 10.30
CA ASN A 478 -12.50 -1.29 10.99
C ASN A 478 -11.54 -0.34 11.72
N GLU A 479 -10.23 -0.54 11.59
CA GLU A 479 -9.20 0.21 12.30
C GLU A 479 -8.25 0.86 11.29
N VAL A 480 -7.49 1.85 11.74
CA VAL A 480 -6.47 2.51 10.95
C VAL A 480 -5.09 2.03 11.38
N GLY A 481 -4.31 1.53 10.42
CA GLY A 481 -2.94 1.07 10.62
C GLY A 481 -1.95 2.23 10.61
N SER A 482 -0.88 2.10 11.39
CA SER A 482 0.29 2.99 11.29
C SER A 482 1.42 2.32 10.53
N ILE A 483 2.45 3.08 10.16
CA ILE A 483 3.67 2.52 9.53
C ILE A 483 4.30 1.42 10.40
N HIS A 484 4.11 1.43 11.73
CA HIS A 484 4.69 0.42 12.62
C HIS A 484 3.98 -0.94 12.55
N THR A 485 2.71 -0.96 12.17
CA THR A 485 1.92 -2.19 12.05
C THR A 485 1.82 -2.71 10.62
N VAL A 486 2.05 -1.83 9.64
CA VAL A 486 2.00 -2.18 8.22
C VAL A 486 3.37 -2.63 7.70
N PHE A 487 4.46 -2.21 8.34
CA PHE A 487 5.82 -2.55 7.90
C PHE A 487 6.02 -4.06 7.71
N GLY A 488 6.65 -4.44 6.60
CA GLY A 488 6.96 -5.83 6.28
C GLY A 488 5.76 -6.68 5.85
N ASN A 489 4.60 -6.11 5.58
CA ASN A 489 3.43 -6.84 5.10
C ASN A 489 2.84 -6.20 3.85
N ASP A 490 2.49 -7.05 2.89
CA ASP A 490 1.92 -6.62 1.61
C ASP A 490 0.40 -6.70 1.66
N LEU A 491 -0.26 -5.66 1.13
CA LEU A 491 -1.71 -5.50 1.07
C LEU A 491 -2.17 -5.57 -0.37
N ASN A 492 -3.32 -6.20 -0.63
CA ASN A 492 -3.88 -6.20 -1.98
C ASN A 492 -4.28 -4.78 -2.37
N TYR A 493 -5.00 -4.10 -1.48
CA TYR A 493 -5.39 -2.70 -1.62
C TYR A 493 -5.07 -1.94 -0.34
N ILE A 494 -4.69 -0.67 -0.47
CA ILE A 494 -4.41 0.19 0.68
C ILE A 494 -5.13 1.53 0.53
N GLY A 495 -5.85 1.94 1.56
CA GLY A 495 -6.43 3.27 1.65
C GLY A 495 -5.55 4.14 2.54
N ILE A 496 -4.95 5.18 2.00
CA ILE A 496 -3.96 6.02 2.68
C ILE A 496 -4.57 7.38 2.98
N ILE A 497 -4.55 7.73 4.27
CA ILE A 497 -4.98 9.04 4.75
C ILE A 497 -3.74 9.92 4.91
N PHE A 498 -3.60 10.92 4.05
CA PHE A 498 -2.65 12.02 4.22
C PHE A 498 -3.25 12.99 5.23
N GLY A 499 -2.66 13.00 6.43
CA GLY A 499 -3.15 13.74 7.56
C GLY A 499 -2.70 15.20 7.55
N HIS A 500 -2.99 15.92 8.63
CA HIS A 500 -2.71 17.35 8.70
C HIS A 500 -1.24 17.69 8.93
N GLU A 501 -0.38 16.70 9.17
CA GLU A 501 1.07 16.90 9.36
C GLU A 501 1.84 17.16 8.08
N ILE A 502 1.29 16.84 6.91
CA ILE A 502 1.96 16.95 5.61
C ILE A 502 1.11 17.81 4.68
N ASP A 503 1.74 18.74 3.97
CA ASP A 503 1.03 19.67 3.09
C ASP A 503 1.90 20.04 1.89
N TYR A 504 1.36 20.85 0.99
CA TYR A 504 2.06 21.37 -0.17
C TYR A 504 2.16 22.90 -0.08
N ASP A 505 3.37 23.42 -0.18
CA ASP A 505 3.62 24.86 -0.31
C ASP A 505 3.61 25.22 -1.80
N SER A 506 2.50 25.82 -2.25
CA SER A 506 2.31 26.22 -3.65
C SER A 506 3.22 27.37 -4.09
N ARG A 507 3.80 28.14 -3.16
CA ARG A 507 4.74 29.22 -3.50
C ARG A 507 6.13 28.68 -3.77
N GLU A 508 6.54 27.71 -2.96
CA GLU A 508 7.86 27.09 -3.02
C GLU A 508 7.91 25.84 -3.91
N GLY A 509 6.75 25.33 -4.34
CA GLY A 509 6.64 24.15 -5.19
C GLY A 509 7.09 22.86 -4.50
N LYS A 510 6.87 22.74 -3.18
CA LYS A 510 7.43 21.63 -2.38
C LYS A 510 6.49 21.13 -1.30
N ILE A 511 6.59 19.84 -0.99
CA ILE A 511 5.94 19.25 0.18
C ILE A 511 6.61 19.76 1.46
N VAL A 512 5.78 20.13 2.44
CA VAL A 512 6.18 20.60 3.76
C VAL A 512 5.56 19.75 4.87
N VAL A 513 6.17 19.75 6.06
CA VAL A 513 5.70 18.98 7.21
C VAL A 513 5.59 19.86 8.46
N TYR A 514 4.43 19.81 9.11
CA TYR A 514 4.15 20.55 10.35
C TYR A 514 4.45 19.68 11.58
N ARG A 515 5.61 19.91 12.23
CA ARG A 515 6.06 19.14 13.40
C ARG A 515 5.05 19.09 14.56
N ASP A 516 4.32 20.17 14.79
CA ASP A 516 3.34 20.23 15.89
C ASP A 516 2.12 19.34 15.63
N ARG A 517 1.84 19.05 14.34
CA ARG A 517 0.76 18.17 13.90
C ARG A 517 1.21 16.71 13.79
N TYR A 518 2.51 16.44 13.68
CA TYR A 518 3.05 15.09 13.75
C TYR A 518 3.13 14.56 15.20
N LYS A 519 2.43 13.45 15.49
CA LYS A 519 2.18 12.93 16.84
C LYS A 519 3.03 11.72 17.22
N ASP A 520 3.87 11.17 16.33
CA ASP A 520 4.88 10.18 16.73
C ASP A 520 6.04 10.88 17.46
N LYS A 521 5.97 10.85 18.80
CA LYS A 521 7.00 11.41 19.68
C LYS A 521 8.39 10.83 19.41
N ASN A 522 8.49 9.53 19.11
CA ASN A 522 9.80 8.90 18.89
C ASN A 522 10.38 9.23 17.51
N GLY A 523 9.50 9.44 16.52
CA GLY A 523 9.89 9.88 15.18
C GLY A 523 10.29 11.35 15.11
N LYS A 524 9.75 12.21 15.99
CA LYS A 524 9.93 13.67 15.92
C LYS A 524 10.90 14.29 16.92
N ASN A 525 11.10 13.65 18.07
CA ASN A 525 11.97 14.23 19.09
C ASN A 525 13.41 14.25 18.57
N SER A 526 14.15 15.32 18.83
CA SER A 526 15.56 15.46 18.45
C SER A 526 15.85 15.43 16.94
N THR A 527 14.84 15.53 16.06
CA THR A 527 15.02 15.67 14.61
C THR A 527 14.99 17.13 14.17
N SER A 528 15.86 17.48 13.21
CA SER A 528 15.73 18.69 12.40
C SER A 528 14.52 18.62 11.47
N ASP A 529 14.09 19.78 10.95
CA ASP A 529 12.93 19.89 10.04
C ASP A 529 13.14 19.11 8.75
N THR A 530 14.38 19.13 8.24
CA THR A 530 14.80 18.36 7.06
C THR A 530 14.75 16.86 7.30
N GLU A 531 15.22 16.39 8.47
CA GLU A 531 15.13 14.96 8.83
C GLU A 531 13.68 14.51 9.01
N LEU A 532 12.86 15.34 9.66
CA LEU A 532 11.45 15.03 9.86
C LEU A 532 10.70 14.95 8.52
N LEU A 533 10.93 15.92 7.62
CA LEU A 533 10.38 15.91 6.26
C LEU A 533 10.76 14.64 5.52
N PHE A 534 12.05 14.27 5.54
CA PHE A 534 12.55 13.04 4.93
C PHE A 534 11.83 11.79 5.48
N TYR A 535 11.70 11.67 6.80
CA TYR A 535 11.03 10.52 7.41
C TYR A 535 9.54 10.46 7.09
N VAL A 536 8.83 11.58 7.10
CA VAL A 536 7.39 11.61 6.78
C VAL A 536 7.15 11.27 5.31
N LYS A 537 7.95 11.82 4.37
CA LYS A 537 7.90 11.41 2.95
C LYS A 537 8.12 9.90 2.81
N ASN A 538 9.14 9.36 3.48
CA ASN A 538 9.43 7.92 3.42
C ASN A 538 8.32 7.05 4.03
N ILE A 539 7.59 7.54 5.03
CA ILE A 539 6.42 6.84 5.58
C ILE A 539 5.33 6.70 4.50
N TYR A 540 5.01 7.76 3.78
CA TYR A 540 3.98 7.73 2.73
C TYR A 540 4.43 6.92 1.50
N LYS A 541 5.68 7.09 1.06
CA LYS A 541 6.35 6.22 0.07
C LYS A 541 6.20 4.74 0.46
N SER A 542 6.53 4.43 1.72
CA SER A 542 6.43 3.08 2.27
C SER A 542 5.01 2.56 2.31
N PHE A 543 3.97 3.39 2.52
CA PHE A 543 2.58 2.93 2.44
C PHE A 543 2.18 2.58 1.01
N MET A 544 2.46 3.47 0.06
CA MET A 544 2.13 3.28 -1.37
C MET A 544 2.78 2.01 -1.94
N MET A 545 4.06 1.78 -1.64
CA MET A 545 4.82 0.61 -2.12
C MET A 545 4.45 -0.74 -1.46
N ARG A 546 3.48 -0.76 -0.54
CA ARG A 546 2.96 -2.00 0.09
C ARG A 546 1.76 -2.57 -0.64
N ALA A 547 1.15 -1.79 -1.53
CA ALA A 547 0.06 -2.25 -2.36
C ALA A 547 0.53 -3.21 -3.45
N VAL A 548 -0.22 -4.29 -3.64
CA VAL A 548 -0.02 -5.25 -4.72
C VAL A 548 -0.89 -4.89 -5.93
N LYS A 549 -2.15 -4.49 -5.70
CA LYS A 549 -3.15 -4.24 -6.76
C LYS A 549 -3.62 -2.79 -6.84
N GLY A 550 -3.60 -2.05 -5.74
CA GLY A 550 -3.99 -0.63 -5.83
C GLY A 550 -3.85 0.18 -4.55
N VAL A 551 -3.81 1.50 -4.75
CA VAL A 551 -3.70 2.53 -3.72
C VAL A 551 -4.84 3.53 -3.90
N TYR A 552 -5.59 3.75 -2.82
CA TYR A 552 -6.60 4.79 -2.73
C TYR A 552 -6.14 5.85 -1.74
N ILE A 553 -6.25 7.12 -2.09
CA ILE A 553 -5.70 8.21 -1.31
C ILE A 553 -6.82 9.16 -0.91
N TYR A 554 -6.81 9.59 0.34
CA TYR A 554 -7.59 10.73 0.81
C TYR A 554 -6.66 11.72 1.49
N VAL A 555 -6.82 13.02 1.18
CA VAL A 555 -5.94 14.08 1.67
C VAL A 555 -6.75 15.11 2.45
N CYS A 556 -6.34 15.33 3.70
CA CYS A 556 -7.00 16.28 4.59
C CYS A 556 -6.69 17.75 4.27
N ASN A 557 -5.52 18.06 3.72
CA ASN A 557 -5.10 19.43 3.42
C ASN A 557 -5.39 19.78 1.95
N PRO A 558 -6.13 20.87 1.65
CA PRO A 558 -6.53 21.22 0.28
C PRO A 558 -5.37 21.44 -0.69
N ALA A 559 -4.34 22.18 -0.30
CA ALA A 559 -3.22 22.48 -1.20
C ALA A 559 -2.46 21.20 -1.65
N LEU A 560 -2.25 20.26 -0.75
CA LEU A 560 -1.69 18.95 -1.09
C LEU A 560 -2.64 18.12 -1.95
N ARG A 561 -3.95 18.18 -1.70
CA ARG A 561 -4.95 17.51 -2.54
C ARG A 561 -4.89 18.05 -3.97
N ASP A 562 -4.85 19.38 -4.14
CA ASP A 562 -4.79 20.03 -5.43
C ASP A 562 -3.53 19.62 -6.20
N TYR A 563 -2.37 19.60 -5.54
CA TYR A 563 -1.12 19.08 -6.11
C TYR A 563 -1.27 17.63 -6.59
N LEU A 564 -1.74 16.72 -5.72
CA LEU A 564 -1.89 15.31 -6.09
C LEU A 564 -2.93 15.09 -7.20
N SER A 565 -3.99 15.90 -7.26
CA SER A 565 -5.04 15.81 -8.28
C SER A 565 -4.54 16.09 -9.71
N GLN A 566 -3.42 16.80 -9.85
CA GLN A 566 -2.77 17.03 -11.15
C GLN A 566 -2.19 15.73 -11.73
N HIS A 567 -1.79 14.80 -10.85
CA HIS A 567 -1.06 13.58 -11.21
C HIS A 567 -1.85 12.28 -11.04
N MET A 568 -3.11 12.35 -10.60
CA MET A 568 -3.92 11.17 -10.28
C MET A 568 -5.36 11.32 -10.75
N ASN A 569 -6.01 10.18 -10.98
CA ASN A 569 -7.45 10.12 -11.28
C ASN A 569 -8.24 10.41 -10.00
N VAL A 570 -9.10 11.44 -10.06
CA VAL A 570 -9.90 11.86 -8.92
C VAL A 570 -11.26 11.19 -8.96
N VAL A 571 -11.60 10.47 -7.90
CA VAL A 571 -12.88 9.78 -7.73
C VAL A 571 -13.76 10.61 -6.79
N GLY A 572 -14.96 10.94 -7.27
CA GLY A 572 -15.92 11.77 -6.52
C GLY A 572 -15.92 13.24 -6.91
N ARG A 573 -14.96 13.70 -7.73
CA ARG A 573 -15.12 14.91 -8.54
C ARG A 573 -15.92 14.54 -9.78
N PRO A 574 -17.11 15.10 -10.05
CA PRO A 574 -17.60 15.08 -11.42
C PRO A 574 -16.49 15.70 -12.28
N GLU A 575 -16.09 15.00 -13.34
CA GLU A 575 -15.13 15.52 -14.33
C GLU A 575 -15.47 16.98 -14.63
N GLY A 576 -14.44 17.82 -14.69
CA GLY A 576 -14.55 19.26 -14.90
C GLY A 576 -15.34 19.65 -16.15
N LYS A 577 -16.66 19.58 -16.05
CA LYS A 577 -17.55 20.56 -16.62
C LYS A 577 -17.91 21.49 -15.47
N PRO A 578 -17.86 22.83 -15.64
CA PRO A 578 -18.68 23.67 -14.77
C PRO A 578 -20.06 23.04 -14.81
N SER A 579 -20.67 22.82 -13.65
CA SER A 579 -22.05 22.35 -13.57
C SER A 579 -22.87 23.29 -14.44
N THR A 580 -23.13 22.90 -15.69
CA THR A 580 -23.97 23.67 -16.59
C THR A 580 -25.34 23.42 -16.05
N VAL A 581 -25.76 24.31 -15.16
CA VAL A 581 -27.14 24.38 -14.77
C VAL A 581 -27.93 24.51 -16.07
N ASP A 582 -28.86 23.58 -16.31
CA ASP A 582 -29.66 23.58 -17.53
C ASP A 582 -30.59 24.79 -17.49
N ILE A 583 -30.14 25.88 -18.12
CA ILE A 583 -30.92 27.11 -18.28
C ILE A 583 -31.86 26.91 -19.48
N VAL A 584 -33.15 27.03 -19.23
CA VAL A 584 -34.22 26.89 -20.22
C VAL A 584 -35.04 28.18 -20.31
N ASP A 585 -35.60 28.46 -21.48
CA ASP A 585 -36.37 29.70 -21.72
C ASP A 585 -37.83 29.60 -21.26
N LEU A 586 -38.33 28.39 -20.98
CA LEU A 586 -39.72 28.14 -20.61
C LEU A 586 -39.83 27.49 -19.23
N PRO A 587 -40.75 27.96 -18.36
CA PRO A 587 -40.95 27.38 -17.04
C PRO A 587 -41.57 25.99 -17.13
N SER A 588 -41.20 25.11 -16.19
CA SER A 588 -41.86 23.84 -15.90
C SER A 588 -42.00 23.62 -14.39
N GLU A 589 -42.67 22.55 -13.97
CA GLU A 589 -42.81 22.20 -12.54
C GLU A 589 -41.47 21.93 -11.85
N HIS A 590 -40.40 21.65 -12.62
CA HIS A 590 -39.05 21.39 -12.10
C HIS A 590 -38.09 22.54 -12.38
N THR A 591 -38.58 23.76 -12.56
CA THR A 591 -37.71 24.92 -12.77
C THR A 591 -37.95 26.05 -11.79
N ILE A 592 -36.89 26.79 -11.49
CA ILE A 592 -36.93 28.05 -10.73
C ILE A 592 -36.48 29.23 -11.60
N PRO A 593 -36.97 30.45 -11.34
CA PRO A 593 -36.51 31.64 -12.03
C PRO A 593 -35.02 31.88 -11.81
N PHE A 594 -34.30 32.10 -12.90
CA PHE A 594 -32.91 32.54 -12.93
C PHE A 594 -32.86 33.97 -13.45
N TYR A 595 -32.35 34.87 -12.62
CA TYR A 595 -32.11 36.25 -13.00
C TYR A 595 -30.65 36.36 -13.42
N ASP A 596 -30.40 36.82 -14.64
CA ASP A 596 -29.05 37.12 -15.14
C ASP A 596 -28.53 38.42 -14.50
N LEU A 597 -28.34 38.34 -13.19
CA LEU A 597 -27.76 39.38 -12.34
C LEU A 597 -26.46 38.82 -11.77
N GLU A 598 -25.37 39.57 -11.97
CA GLU A 598 -24.07 39.28 -11.38
C GLU A 598 -23.97 39.95 -10.02
N ILE A 599 -24.23 39.19 -8.97
CA ILE A 599 -24.22 39.67 -7.59
C ILE A 599 -22.79 39.75 -7.10
N ALA A 600 -22.35 40.94 -6.72
CA ALA A 600 -21.02 41.11 -6.15
C ALA A 600 -20.94 40.46 -4.77
N ALA A 601 -20.00 39.54 -4.57
CA ALA A 601 -19.60 39.11 -3.25
C ALA A 601 -18.80 40.21 -2.52
N GLY A 602 -18.32 41.24 -3.23
CA GLY A 602 -17.52 42.36 -2.71
C GLY A 602 -18.34 43.46 -2.01
N THR A 603 -18.20 44.72 -2.46
CA THR A 603 -18.97 45.86 -1.94
C THR A 603 -20.41 45.81 -2.43
N PHE A 604 -20.73 46.50 -3.51
CA PHE A 604 -22.00 46.42 -4.24
C PHE A 604 -21.64 46.32 -5.72
N SER A 605 -22.43 45.57 -6.50
CA SER A 605 -22.22 45.43 -7.94
C SER A 605 -22.36 46.76 -8.67
N GLU A 606 -21.97 46.81 -9.95
CA GLU A 606 -22.41 47.91 -10.82
C GLU A 606 -23.93 47.91 -10.98
N LEU A 607 -24.49 49.05 -11.43
CA LEU A 607 -25.94 49.23 -11.64
C LEU A 607 -26.43 48.22 -12.68
N GLN A 608 -27.37 47.36 -12.28
CA GLN A 608 -27.90 46.30 -13.14
C GLN A 608 -29.42 46.40 -13.26
N GLN A 609 -29.93 46.10 -14.45
CA GLN A 609 -31.35 45.93 -14.72
C GLN A 609 -31.60 44.45 -15.01
N ALA A 610 -32.57 43.85 -14.32
CA ALA A 610 -32.93 42.46 -14.59
C ALA A 610 -33.44 42.33 -16.04
N GLY A 611 -32.73 41.56 -16.86
CA GLY A 611 -33.11 41.24 -18.24
C GLY A 611 -34.26 40.22 -18.30
N ASP A 612 -34.44 39.60 -19.47
CA ASP A 612 -35.43 38.53 -19.66
C ASP A 612 -35.17 37.37 -18.68
N ILE A 613 -36.23 36.91 -18.00
CA ILE A 613 -36.14 35.83 -17.01
C ILE A 613 -35.94 34.49 -17.72
N GLN A 614 -34.84 33.81 -17.40
CA GLN A 614 -34.63 32.42 -17.76
C GLN A 614 -34.94 31.50 -16.57
N TYR A 615 -34.86 30.19 -16.77
CA TYR A 615 -35.23 29.21 -15.76
C TYR A 615 -34.17 28.14 -15.59
N ILE A 616 -33.85 27.78 -14.35
CA ILE A 616 -32.94 26.69 -14.02
C ILE A 616 -33.73 25.42 -13.76
N LYS A 617 -33.39 24.33 -14.45
CA LYS A 617 -33.96 23.01 -14.20
C LYS A 617 -33.31 22.36 -12.97
N LEU A 618 -34.15 21.83 -12.08
CA LEU A 618 -33.77 21.12 -10.87
C LEU A 618 -33.90 19.61 -11.10
N ASP A 619 -32.87 18.85 -10.75
CA ASP A 619 -32.90 17.39 -10.82
C ASP A 619 -33.61 16.79 -9.60
N GLY A 620 -34.82 16.25 -9.81
CA GLY A 620 -35.52 15.43 -8.82
C GLY A 620 -36.22 16.17 -7.67
N GLU A 621 -36.08 17.50 -7.57
CA GLU A 621 -36.75 18.32 -6.55
C GLU A 621 -37.73 19.33 -7.18
N THR A 622 -38.88 19.54 -6.51
CA THR A 622 -39.88 20.54 -6.90
C THR A 622 -39.83 21.67 -5.86
N LEU A 623 -39.26 22.81 -6.24
CA LEU A 623 -39.29 24.03 -5.42
C LEU A 623 -40.37 24.98 -5.94
N ASP A 624 -41.04 25.69 -5.03
CA ASP A 624 -42.05 26.68 -5.39
C ASP A 624 -41.40 27.87 -6.13
N PRO A 625 -41.68 28.07 -7.44
CA PRO A 625 -41.07 29.15 -8.24
C PRO A 625 -41.46 30.55 -7.77
N SER A 626 -42.55 30.68 -7.01
CA SER A 626 -42.96 31.95 -6.41
C SER A 626 -42.12 32.32 -5.19
N ARG A 627 -41.50 31.33 -4.53
CA ARG A 627 -40.73 31.48 -3.30
C ARG A 627 -39.23 31.45 -3.51
N TYR A 628 -38.73 30.76 -4.54
CA TYR A 628 -37.30 30.61 -4.79
C TYR A 628 -36.86 31.22 -6.12
N PHE A 629 -35.60 31.67 -6.17
CA PHE A 629 -34.95 32.16 -7.39
C PHE A 629 -33.44 31.99 -7.29
N ALA A 630 -32.72 32.09 -8.40
CA ALA A 630 -31.27 31.96 -8.44
C ALA A 630 -30.58 33.11 -9.18
N CYS A 631 -29.37 33.46 -8.74
CA CYS A 631 -28.50 34.44 -9.37
C CYS A 631 -27.04 33.97 -9.34
N LYS A 632 -26.19 34.54 -10.19
CA LYS A 632 -24.75 34.25 -10.25
C LYS A 632 -23.96 35.14 -9.30
N ILE A 633 -23.00 34.57 -8.58
CA ILE A 633 -22.18 35.28 -7.59
C ILE A 633 -20.77 35.51 -8.12
N ILE A 634 -20.30 36.76 -8.07
CA ILE A 634 -18.97 37.16 -8.54
C ILE A 634 -18.15 37.78 -7.40
N GLY A 635 -16.98 37.21 -7.14
CA GLY A 635 -15.97 37.73 -6.20
C GLY A 635 -15.63 36.79 -5.04
N GLU A 636 -14.48 37.03 -4.41
CA GLU A 636 -13.86 36.11 -3.43
C GLU A 636 -14.21 36.41 -1.96
N SER A 637 -14.93 37.50 -1.70
CA SER A 637 -15.16 37.99 -0.33
C SER A 637 -16.18 37.15 0.48
N MET A 638 -16.70 36.07 -0.12
CA MET A 638 -17.57 35.06 0.50
C MET A 638 -17.04 33.62 0.32
N ASN A 639 -15.79 33.43 -0.13
CA ASN A 639 -15.26 32.13 -0.57
C ASN A 639 -15.11 31.04 0.51
N GLU A 640 -15.24 31.36 1.80
CA GLU A 640 -15.37 30.32 2.84
C GLU A 640 -16.70 29.57 2.76
N ILE A 641 -17.72 30.17 2.13
CA ILE A 641 -19.09 29.64 2.08
C ILE A 641 -19.61 29.52 0.65
N ILE A 642 -19.34 30.51 -0.21
CA ILE A 642 -19.81 30.57 -1.59
C ILE A 642 -18.58 30.81 -2.48
N PRO A 643 -18.12 29.80 -3.24
CA PRO A 643 -17.07 29.97 -4.24
C PRO A 643 -17.44 31.04 -5.27
N ASN A 644 -16.42 31.70 -5.81
CA ASN A 644 -16.59 32.66 -6.89
C ASN A 644 -17.10 31.97 -8.16
N GLY A 645 -18.09 32.57 -8.82
CA GLY A 645 -18.72 32.01 -10.02
C GLY A 645 -19.89 31.06 -9.75
N SER A 646 -20.22 30.77 -8.49
CA SER A 646 -21.35 29.90 -8.14
C SER A 646 -22.71 30.53 -8.50
N ILE A 647 -23.66 29.68 -8.91
CA ILE A 647 -25.09 30.03 -8.97
C ILE A 647 -25.71 29.67 -7.62
N CYS A 648 -26.27 30.67 -6.94
CA CYS A 648 -26.80 30.52 -5.59
C CYS A 648 -28.32 30.57 -5.58
N LEU A 649 -28.93 29.68 -4.80
CA LEU A 649 -30.37 29.59 -4.60
C LEU A 649 -30.81 30.47 -3.43
N PHE A 650 -31.74 31.38 -3.72
CA PHE A 650 -32.33 32.29 -2.75
C PHE A 650 -33.78 31.93 -2.49
N GLU A 651 -34.14 31.95 -1.22
CA GLU A 651 -35.52 32.08 -0.79
C GLU A 651 -35.89 33.57 -0.75
N ARG A 652 -37.01 33.96 -1.37
CA ARG A 652 -37.52 35.33 -1.30
C ARG A 652 -37.78 35.72 0.14
N TYR A 653 -37.33 36.92 0.50
CA TYR A 653 -37.50 37.40 1.86
C TYR A 653 -38.93 37.90 2.10
N GLU A 654 -39.70 37.22 2.95
CA GLU A 654 -41.09 37.57 3.30
C GLU A 654 -41.25 38.22 4.70
N GLY A 655 -40.18 38.32 5.49
CA GLY A 655 -40.22 38.83 6.87
C GLY A 655 -39.49 37.91 7.86
N GLY A 656 -39.08 38.45 9.02
CA GLY A 656 -38.38 37.68 10.07
C GLY A 656 -37.03 38.25 10.51
N SER A 657 -36.34 37.54 11.41
CA SER A 657 -34.99 37.89 11.84
C SER A 657 -33.96 37.39 10.84
N ARG A 658 -33.02 38.27 10.47
CA ARG A 658 -31.99 38.03 9.45
C ARG A 658 -30.59 37.85 10.05
N ASN A 659 -30.50 37.92 11.37
CA ASN A 659 -29.21 38.01 12.06
C ASN A 659 -28.41 36.71 11.89
N ASN A 660 -27.18 36.81 11.40
CA ASN A 660 -26.28 35.71 11.01
C ASN A 660 -26.69 34.89 9.78
N GLN A 661 -27.69 35.33 9.01
CA GLN A 661 -28.02 34.70 7.73
C GLN A 661 -27.18 35.31 6.59
N ILE A 662 -26.99 34.56 5.50
CA ILE A 662 -26.40 35.10 4.28
C ILE A 662 -27.54 35.67 3.45
N CYS A 663 -27.49 36.98 3.22
CA CYS A 663 -28.57 37.71 2.57
C CYS A 663 -28.08 38.33 1.26
N LEU A 664 -28.91 38.21 0.23
CA LEU A 664 -28.85 39.05 -0.96
C LEU A 664 -29.54 40.38 -0.63
N VAL A 665 -28.82 41.47 -0.81
CA VAL A 665 -29.28 42.81 -0.47
C VAL A 665 -29.09 43.75 -1.65
N GLU A 666 -30.03 44.67 -1.75
CA GLU A 666 -30.16 45.68 -2.80
C GLU A 666 -29.97 47.06 -2.18
N SER A 667 -29.24 47.93 -2.87
CA SER A 667 -29.16 49.35 -2.57
C SER A 667 -29.51 50.15 -3.83
N SER A 668 -30.43 51.12 -3.70
CA SER A 668 -30.89 51.98 -4.80
C SER A 668 -30.82 53.45 -4.40
N SER A 669 -29.91 54.26 -4.97
CA SER A 669 -29.92 55.71 -4.68
C SER A 669 -31.19 56.38 -5.22
N PHE A 670 -31.77 57.30 -4.46
CA PHE A 670 -33.05 58.01 -4.74
C PHE A 670 -33.19 58.64 -6.14
N ILE A 671 -32.12 58.72 -6.94
CA ILE A 671 -32.09 59.35 -8.28
C ILE A 671 -32.48 58.37 -9.41
N ASP A 672 -32.49 57.05 -9.20
CA ASP A 672 -32.52 56.09 -10.33
C ASP A 672 -33.44 54.86 -10.14
N ARG A 673 -34.61 55.01 -9.50
CA ARG A 673 -35.57 53.89 -9.32
C ARG A 673 -36.06 53.25 -10.62
N ASP A 674 -35.93 53.94 -11.76
CA ASP A 674 -36.34 53.44 -13.08
C ASP A 674 -35.17 52.87 -13.92
N PHE A 675 -33.91 52.97 -13.46
CA PHE A 675 -32.72 52.65 -14.27
C PHE A 675 -31.84 51.49 -13.76
N GLY A 676 -32.06 50.98 -12.53
CA GLY A 676 -31.40 49.76 -12.04
C GLY A 676 -31.07 49.81 -10.55
N ALA A 677 -30.42 48.75 -10.04
CA ALA A 677 -29.98 48.70 -8.64
C ALA A 677 -28.62 48.01 -8.48
N ASN A 678 -27.99 48.21 -7.32
CA ASN A 678 -26.73 47.59 -6.97
C ASN A 678 -26.97 46.45 -5.97
N TYR A 679 -26.34 45.30 -6.19
CA TYR A 679 -26.56 44.09 -5.39
C TYR A 679 -25.29 43.60 -4.70
N THR A 680 -25.45 43.05 -3.49
CA THR A 680 -24.36 42.34 -2.80
C THR A 680 -24.87 41.18 -1.97
N ILE A 681 -23.98 40.23 -1.68
CA ILE A 681 -24.27 39.07 -0.84
C ILE A 681 -23.30 38.99 0.33
N LYS A 682 -23.84 39.03 1.56
CA LYS A 682 -23.04 39.06 2.79
C LYS A 682 -23.75 38.41 3.97
N ALA A 683 -22.98 38.05 4.99
CA ALA A 683 -23.55 37.64 6.27
C ALA A 683 -24.12 38.88 6.99
N TYR A 684 -25.44 38.89 7.19
CA TYR A 684 -26.18 40.03 7.72
C TYR A 684 -26.16 40.08 9.25
N ARG A 685 -25.90 41.27 9.80
CA ARG A 685 -26.06 41.57 11.23
C ARG A 685 -26.74 42.91 11.41
N SER A 686 -27.66 43.02 12.38
CA SER A 686 -28.32 44.30 12.68
C SER A 686 -28.32 44.62 14.16
N GLU A 687 -28.08 45.88 14.50
CA GLU A 687 -28.32 46.46 15.84
C GLU A 687 -29.56 47.34 15.79
N LYS A 688 -30.44 47.22 16.79
CA LYS A 688 -31.74 47.89 16.84
C LYS A 688 -31.86 48.71 18.12
N THR A 689 -32.45 49.91 18.01
CA THR A 689 -32.88 50.74 19.13
C THR A 689 -34.39 50.68 19.29
N VAL A 690 -34.86 50.61 20.53
CA VAL A 690 -36.29 50.53 20.88
C VAL A 690 -36.70 51.85 21.52
N SER A 691 -37.70 52.51 20.95
CA SER A 691 -38.34 53.72 21.50
C SER A 691 -39.80 53.43 21.87
N GLU A 692 -40.47 54.39 22.51
CA GLU A 692 -41.91 54.27 22.85
C GLU A 692 -42.82 54.21 21.60
N GLU A 693 -42.32 54.60 20.42
CA GLU A 693 -43.07 54.59 19.14
C GLU A 693 -42.77 53.37 18.24
N GLY A 694 -41.81 52.51 18.61
CA GLY A 694 -41.46 51.31 17.84
C GLY A 694 -39.99 50.91 17.93
N TRP A 695 -39.55 50.02 17.06
CA TRP A 695 -38.13 49.64 16.91
C TRP A 695 -37.59 50.16 15.57
N GLN A 696 -36.37 50.69 15.57
CA GLN A 696 -35.66 51.07 14.35
C GLN A 696 -34.28 50.42 14.30
N HIS A 697 -33.75 50.23 13.10
CA HIS A 697 -32.36 49.80 12.92
C HIS A 697 -31.43 50.97 13.25
N GLN A 698 -30.47 50.75 14.16
CA GLN A 698 -29.41 51.69 14.47
C GLN A 698 -28.23 51.51 13.52
N GLU A 699 -27.90 50.26 13.20
CA GLU A 699 -26.80 49.90 12.31
C GLU A 699 -27.08 48.55 11.64
N ILE A 700 -26.76 48.44 10.36
CA ILE A 700 -26.68 47.15 9.65
C ILE A 700 -25.23 46.91 9.24
N THR A 701 -24.68 45.76 9.64
CA THR A 701 -23.33 45.33 9.25
C THR A 701 -23.40 44.10 8.35
N LEU A 702 -22.76 44.18 7.19
CA LEU A 702 -22.65 43.11 6.21
C LEU A 702 -21.22 42.54 6.24
N HIS A 703 -21.07 41.33 6.79
CA HIS A 703 -19.76 40.72 7.03
C HIS A 703 -19.29 39.84 5.86
N PRO A 704 -18.02 39.99 5.42
CA PRO A 704 -17.39 39.02 4.53
C PRO A 704 -17.14 37.69 5.24
N LYS A 705 -17.03 36.62 4.44
CA LYS A 705 -16.70 35.26 4.87
C LYS A 705 -15.67 34.70 3.91
N SER A 706 -14.43 35.16 4.07
CA SER A 706 -13.34 34.89 3.14
C SER A 706 -12.10 34.43 3.87
N THR A 707 -11.33 33.57 3.21
CA THR A 707 -9.99 33.17 3.63
C THR A 707 -8.99 34.32 3.56
N ASP A 708 -9.28 35.38 2.78
CA ASP A 708 -8.53 36.63 2.78
C ASP A 708 -9.11 37.61 3.82
N LEU A 709 -8.30 37.91 4.84
CA LEU A 709 -8.65 38.82 5.93
C LEU A 709 -8.60 40.31 5.53
N SER A 710 -8.18 40.63 4.30
CA SER A 710 -8.15 42.02 3.79
C SER A 710 -9.54 42.62 3.56
N TYR A 711 -10.56 41.77 3.36
CA TYR A 711 -11.95 42.20 3.16
C TYR A 711 -12.56 42.73 4.46
N LYS A 712 -13.11 43.95 4.40
CA LYS A 712 -13.73 44.63 5.55
C LYS A 712 -15.26 44.50 5.52
N PRO A 713 -15.94 44.49 6.68
CA PRO A 713 -17.39 44.59 6.75
C PRO A 713 -17.90 45.91 6.16
N ILE A 714 -19.07 45.87 5.51
CA ILE A 714 -19.81 47.07 5.08
C ILE A 714 -20.73 47.46 6.23
N VAL A 715 -20.68 48.71 6.66
CA VAL A 715 -21.50 49.23 7.77
C VAL A 715 -22.41 50.32 7.21
N LEU A 716 -23.72 50.15 7.37
CA LEU A 716 -24.75 51.06 6.86
C LEU A 716 -25.45 51.77 8.02
N ARG A 717 -25.58 53.10 7.92
CA ARG A 717 -26.19 53.98 8.95
C ARG A 717 -27.04 55.09 8.32
N ASP A 718 -27.99 55.63 9.11
CA ASP A 718 -28.80 56.81 8.78
C ASP A 718 -29.46 56.76 7.39
N GLU A 719 -29.12 57.68 6.49
CA GLU A 719 -29.71 57.82 5.15
C GLU A 719 -29.50 56.57 4.27
N GLU A 720 -28.41 55.82 4.48
CA GLU A 720 -28.10 54.60 3.72
C GLU A 720 -29.07 53.44 4.04
N LEU A 721 -29.79 53.51 5.16
CA LEU A 721 -30.81 52.52 5.53
C LEU A 721 -32.13 52.73 4.80
N LEU A 722 -32.41 53.93 4.30
CA LEU A 722 -33.65 54.26 3.57
C LEU A 722 -33.70 53.59 2.19
N ASP A 723 -32.52 53.41 1.59
CA ASP A 723 -32.31 52.89 0.24
C ASP A 723 -31.88 51.42 0.24
N PHE A 724 -31.94 50.74 1.40
CA PHE A 724 -31.48 49.37 1.59
C PHE A 724 -32.63 48.37 1.70
N LYS A 725 -32.60 47.31 0.90
CA LYS A 725 -33.61 46.25 0.90
C LYS A 725 -32.98 44.85 0.90
N VAL A 726 -33.56 43.92 1.66
CA VAL A 726 -33.18 42.51 1.60
C VAL A 726 -34.11 41.80 0.63
N ILE A 727 -33.52 41.12 -0.36
CA ILE A 727 -34.25 40.51 -1.47
C ILE A 727 -34.45 39.02 -1.24
N GLY A 728 -33.42 38.35 -0.72
CA GLY A 728 -33.48 36.93 -0.45
C GLY A 728 -32.46 36.46 0.57
N VAL A 729 -32.67 35.24 1.05
CA VAL A 729 -31.79 34.56 2.00
C VAL A 729 -31.32 33.25 1.38
N VAL A 730 -30.04 32.94 1.53
CA VAL A 730 -29.48 31.68 1.02
C VAL A 730 -30.12 30.50 1.75
N ASN A 731 -30.77 29.60 1.00
CA ASN A 731 -31.43 28.43 1.56
C ASN A 731 -30.42 27.31 1.80
N ARG A 732 -30.02 27.08 3.06
CA ARG A 732 -29.06 26.04 3.45
C ARG A 732 -29.63 24.62 3.55
N GLN A 733 -30.87 24.36 3.13
CA GLN A 733 -31.49 23.04 3.33
C GLN A 733 -31.28 22.00 2.21
N GLN A 734 -30.57 22.30 1.12
CA GLN A 734 -30.34 21.28 0.07
C GLN A 734 -29.04 20.50 0.24
N LYS A 735 -29.19 19.17 0.09
CA LYS A 735 -28.15 18.17 -0.08
C LYS A 735 -28.05 17.88 -1.58
N GLY A 736 -27.19 18.58 -2.30
CA GLY A 736 -26.93 18.34 -3.72
C GLY A 736 -25.82 19.24 -4.26
N ASP A 737 -25.02 18.72 -5.19
CA ASP A 737 -23.71 19.29 -5.60
C ASP A 737 -23.79 20.42 -6.66
N THR A 738 -24.98 20.91 -7.03
CA THR A 738 -25.18 21.73 -8.25
C THR A 738 -25.71 23.15 -8.03
N LEU A 739 -26.35 23.46 -6.90
CA LEU A 739 -26.79 24.81 -6.51
C LEU A 739 -26.29 25.12 -5.09
N PHE A 740 -25.70 26.31 -4.90
CA PHE A 740 -25.20 26.77 -3.59
C PHE A 740 -26.26 27.40 -2.71
#